data_AF-A0A485LQC3-F1
#
_entry.id   AF-A0A485LQC3-F1
#
_cell.length_a   1.000
_cell.length_b   1.000
_cell.length_c   1.000
_cell.angle_alpha   90.00
_cell.angle_beta   90.00
_cell.angle_gamma   90.00
#
_symmetry.space_group_name_H-M   'P 1'
#
loop_
_entity.id
_entity.type
_entity.pdbx_description
1 polymer ?
#
loop_
_entity_poly.entity_id
_entity_poly.type
_entity_poly.pdbx_seq_one_letter_code
_entity_poly.pdbx_strand_id
1 'polypeptide(L)'
;MAPPLDRLSRTNPFVTQASTWQCFVALVGYILFVTDVLRAGSGLENLSMPLVEPNLFHEIGPVQYSVANYSSTAAASVGSVISLDQAYSIHPTSLGMRSVATHLNVSFADPFASLDAFIDGLISSASSSSPSCVRMASRLATNNYLDSSNLLAPLGLTLPQASTSRTVWATQFSNWTSASSLCVDLQHRPLLCEKPWGFFPPVEPSIAEPASIWASIERVASTSPPSIPNSIVDVTVIEAESDPLMVAGSGILVARGKYDVVVLTRVQSCPVNASACTTVSIQDYRYEGQLLYSDVQEWYWTLTVVRWVGQGYNIIRLVALFAGCLQAASGSSWLERSRRALNILCLIPPQVVVFGSWIPLVCYSAAHLADVTNLIKLSWPEATSAASILQMVAVHMRIVWVLALVLRVALYFHNSTKYRSGKGYWGVKGHCFGVVAFLSMLVLAKTSVPLPATLLQSWQVEPSMSVAFVRGCVTSTWMHTTEGIYSELLAVLCVVGLGSACNLALWLYKKVMHCENRVANDAVTPNVVLPSAPFMPHLYLAPTVDVPFAAGVLWDATMLSVCWDVDVLDVVHPPATVSLDERFGLMNIAGLTDPLNFFLLRFEAKKLVLYRYETTGPAKTTTFLHPLSAQNLKPYLDKLNQTESPKVLSVHAISTLSWTDIIGCH
;
A
#
# COMPACT_ATOMS: atom_id res chain seq x y z
N MET A 1 38.03 -14.30 49.59
CA MET A 1 37.21 -13.09 49.82
C MET A 1 37.94 -11.93 49.16
N ALA A 2 37.51 -11.53 47.96
CA ALA A 2 38.02 -10.32 47.33
C ALA A 2 37.48 -9.09 48.10
N PRO A 3 38.26 -8.02 48.26
CA PRO A 3 37.80 -6.81 48.94
C PRO A 3 36.56 -6.24 48.22
N PRO A 4 35.65 -5.58 48.95
CA PRO A 4 34.52 -4.90 48.32
C PRO A 4 35.07 -3.88 47.32
N LEU A 5 34.62 -3.98 46.07
CA LEU A 5 34.89 -3.01 45.00
C LEU A 5 34.64 -1.60 45.54
N ASP A 6 35.72 -0.84 45.72
CA ASP A 6 35.64 0.55 46.13
C ASP A 6 34.72 1.30 45.15
N ARG A 7 33.67 1.91 45.72
CA ARG A 7 32.71 2.83 45.08
C ARG A 7 33.40 4.15 44.72
N LEU A 8 34.53 4.11 44.01
CA LEU A 8 35.20 5.32 43.56
C LEU A 8 34.47 5.85 42.32
N SER A 9 33.74 6.94 42.58
CA SER A 9 33.07 7.86 41.67
C SER A 9 32.01 7.29 40.72
N ARG A 10 30.76 7.25 41.21
CA ARG A 10 29.57 7.54 40.37
C ARG A 10 29.62 9.01 39.91
N THR A 11 30.61 9.40 39.13
CA THR A 11 30.47 10.62 38.31
C THR A 11 29.45 10.29 37.23
N ASN A 12 28.40 11.09 37.14
CA ASN A 12 27.35 10.91 36.16
C ASN A 12 28.00 10.87 34.76
N PRO A 13 27.88 9.76 34.00
CA PRO A 13 28.54 9.68 32.71
C PRO A 13 27.92 10.64 31.70
N PHE A 14 26.69 11.12 31.92
CA PHE A 14 25.95 12.02 31.02
C PHE A 14 25.83 13.41 31.63
N VAL A 15 26.58 14.37 31.08
CA VAL A 15 26.57 15.79 31.48
C VAL A 15 25.75 16.63 30.50
N THR A 16 25.66 16.21 29.24
CA THR A 16 24.95 16.95 28.18
C THR A 16 23.45 17.06 28.43
N GLN A 17 22.89 18.25 28.18
CA GLN A 17 21.44 18.50 28.23
C GLN A 17 20.87 18.53 26.81
N ALA A 18 19.77 17.82 26.60
CA ALA A 18 19.00 17.88 25.38
C ALA A 18 18.34 19.26 25.24
N SER A 19 18.32 19.80 24.03
CA SER A 19 17.60 21.04 23.76
C SER A 19 16.09 20.81 23.87
N THR A 20 15.33 21.88 24.10
CA THR A 20 13.86 21.81 24.15
C THR A 20 13.26 21.26 22.86
N TRP A 21 13.84 21.65 21.71
CA TRP A 21 13.42 21.15 20.39
C TRP A 21 13.68 19.65 20.24
N GLN A 22 14.87 19.17 20.62
CA GLN A 22 15.18 17.75 20.60
C GLN A 22 14.26 16.96 21.50
N CYS A 23 14.00 17.44 22.72
CA CYS A 23 13.04 16.82 23.62
C CYS A 23 11.66 16.71 22.97
N PHE A 24 11.19 17.79 22.34
CA PHE A 24 9.89 17.79 21.65
C PHE A 24 9.86 16.76 20.52
N VAL A 25 10.82 16.77 19.61
CA VAL A 25 10.90 15.82 18.48
C VAL A 25 11.02 14.38 18.97
N ALA A 26 11.84 14.12 19.98
CA ALA A 26 12.00 12.79 20.57
C ALA A 26 10.70 12.29 21.18
N LEU A 27 10.03 13.10 22.01
CA LEU A 27 8.76 12.75 22.63
C LEU A 27 7.66 12.51 21.59
N VAL A 28 7.54 13.36 20.58
CA VAL A 28 6.60 13.16 19.47
C VAL A 28 6.91 11.86 18.73
N GLY A 29 8.19 11.59 18.44
CA GLY A 29 8.63 10.34 17.81
C GLY A 29 8.26 9.10 18.62
N TYR A 30 8.48 9.12 19.94
CA TYR A 30 8.09 8.01 20.82
C TYR A 30 6.57 7.87 20.97
N ILE A 31 5.81 8.97 20.98
CA ILE A 31 4.33 8.92 20.99
C ILE A 31 3.82 8.27 19.70
N LEU A 32 4.33 8.69 18.54
CA LEU A 32 3.96 8.09 17.24
C LEU A 32 4.33 6.60 17.18
N PHE A 33 5.47 6.23 17.78
CA PHE A 33 5.93 4.84 17.86
C PHE A 33 5.02 3.92 18.67
N VAL A 34 4.45 4.41 19.79
CA VAL A 34 3.57 3.59 20.64
C VAL A 34 2.09 3.63 20.21
N THR A 35 1.73 4.54 19.29
CA THR A 35 0.34 4.75 18.85
C THR A 35 0.09 4.29 17.41
N ASP A 36 1.01 3.56 16.77
CA ASP A 36 0.88 3.22 15.34
C ASP A 36 -0.40 2.42 15.03
N VAL A 37 -0.67 1.35 15.78
CA VAL A 37 -1.90 0.54 15.61
C VAL A 37 -3.16 1.34 15.97
N LEU A 38 -3.10 2.14 17.03
CA LEU A 38 -4.24 2.96 17.46
C LEU A 38 -4.60 4.05 16.44
N ARG A 39 -3.60 4.62 15.77
CA ARG A 39 -3.75 5.72 14.80
C ARG A 39 -4.19 5.23 13.43
N ALA A 40 -3.59 4.14 12.94
CA ALA A 40 -3.81 3.65 11.58
C ALA A 40 -4.77 2.44 11.51
N GLY A 41 -5.29 1.97 12.65
CA GLY A 41 -6.25 0.86 12.74
C GLY A 41 -5.62 -0.53 12.63
N SER A 42 -6.32 -1.55 13.11
CA SER A 42 -5.88 -2.95 13.07
C SER A 42 -6.07 -3.63 11.71
N GLY A 43 -6.94 -3.09 10.86
CA GLY A 43 -7.33 -3.66 9.56
C GLY A 43 -8.78 -3.29 9.23
N LEU A 44 -9.34 -3.93 8.20
CA LEU A 44 -10.76 -3.86 7.88
C LEU A 44 -11.46 -5.08 8.48
N GLU A 45 -12.27 -4.86 9.52
CA GLU A 45 -13.01 -5.94 10.19
C GLU A 45 -14.22 -6.37 9.36
N ASN A 46 -15.02 -5.39 8.94
CA ASN A 46 -16.22 -5.59 8.14
C ASN A 46 -16.18 -4.68 6.91
N LEU A 47 -16.75 -5.19 5.82
CA LEU A 47 -17.06 -4.38 4.65
C LEU A 47 -18.49 -3.85 4.81
N SER A 48 -18.68 -2.56 4.56
CA SER A 48 -20.00 -1.91 4.53
C SER A 48 -20.86 -2.36 3.35
N MET A 49 -20.28 -3.15 2.44
CA MET A 49 -20.89 -3.61 1.21
C MET A 49 -21.81 -4.81 1.45
N PRO A 50 -22.97 -4.91 0.75
CA PRO A 50 -23.83 -6.08 0.82
C PRO A 50 -23.09 -7.35 0.39
N LEU A 51 -23.16 -8.39 1.22
CA LEU A 51 -22.61 -9.71 0.94
C LEU A 51 -23.53 -10.44 -0.06
N VAL A 52 -22.95 -10.98 -1.13
CA VAL A 52 -23.64 -11.81 -2.12
C VAL A 52 -23.42 -13.29 -1.80
N GLU A 53 -22.14 -13.66 -1.71
CA GLU A 53 -21.65 -14.99 -1.33
C GLU A 53 -20.42 -14.81 -0.44
N PRO A 54 -19.93 -15.84 0.28
CA PRO A 54 -18.69 -15.73 1.03
C PRO A 54 -17.55 -15.15 0.17
N ASN A 55 -16.94 -14.07 0.62
CA ASN A 55 -15.88 -13.32 -0.08
C ASN A 55 -16.29 -12.62 -1.39
N LEU A 56 -17.59 -12.48 -1.67
CA LEU A 56 -18.14 -11.75 -2.81
C LEU A 56 -19.13 -10.67 -2.34
N PHE A 57 -18.86 -9.43 -2.68
CA PHE A 57 -19.62 -8.26 -2.22
C PHE A 57 -20.10 -7.40 -3.41
N HIS A 58 -21.24 -6.75 -3.25
CA HIS A 58 -21.66 -5.67 -4.16
C HIS A 58 -20.92 -4.38 -3.81
N GLU A 59 -19.96 -3.99 -4.65
CA GLU A 59 -19.24 -2.73 -4.47
C GLU A 59 -20.08 -1.53 -4.94
N ILE A 60 -20.79 -1.68 -6.07
CA ILE A 60 -21.70 -0.68 -6.63
C ILE A 60 -22.90 -1.40 -7.25
N GLY A 61 -24.10 -0.85 -7.06
CA GLY A 61 -25.31 -1.30 -7.76
C GLY A 61 -25.98 -2.53 -7.14
N PRO A 62 -26.96 -3.12 -7.85
CA PRO A 62 -27.34 -2.84 -9.24
C PRO A 62 -28.02 -1.46 -9.37
N VAL A 63 -27.48 -0.60 -10.23
CA VAL A 63 -28.12 0.66 -10.62
C VAL A 63 -28.96 0.39 -11.85
N GLN A 64 -30.23 0.79 -11.83
CA GLN A 64 -31.18 0.59 -12.93
C GLN A 64 -31.65 1.92 -13.50
N TYR A 65 -31.71 2.05 -14.83
CA TYR A 65 -32.15 3.27 -15.49
C TYR A 65 -32.63 3.03 -16.92
N SER A 66 -33.55 3.88 -17.38
CA SER A 66 -33.96 3.94 -18.79
C SER A 66 -33.01 4.86 -19.56
N VAL A 67 -32.46 4.36 -20.66
CA VAL A 67 -31.58 5.15 -21.54
C VAL A 67 -32.39 5.87 -22.61
N ALA A 68 -33.27 5.15 -23.29
CA ALA A 68 -34.08 5.71 -24.36
C ALA A 68 -35.41 4.99 -24.52
N ASN A 69 -36.43 5.75 -24.90
CA ASN A 69 -37.70 5.22 -25.38
C ASN A 69 -37.97 5.83 -26.76
N TYR A 70 -37.89 5.00 -27.79
CA TYR A 70 -38.14 5.38 -29.17
C TYR A 70 -39.55 4.97 -29.58
N SER A 71 -40.23 5.86 -30.28
CA SER A 71 -41.51 5.60 -30.93
C SER A 71 -41.40 5.95 -32.41
N SER A 72 -42.04 5.17 -33.27
CA SER A 72 -42.06 5.41 -34.72
C SER A 72 -42.74 6.74 -35.11
N THR A 73 -43.47 7.39 -34.18
CA THR A 73 -44.25 8.61 -34.42
C THR A 73 -43.83 9.82 -33.59
N ALA A 74 -42.90 9.68 -32.64
CA ALA A 74 -42.49 10.77 -31.74
C ALA A 74 -40.96 10.86 -31.62
N ALA A 75 -40.43 12.08 -31.49
CA ALA A 75 -39.03 12.30 -31.15
C ALA A 75 -38.69 11.55 -29.85
N ALA A 76 -37.54 10.88 -29.81
CA ALA A 76 -37.12 10.07 -28.68
C ALA A 76 -37.22 10.84 -27.35
N SER A 77 -38.00 10.32 -26.41
CA SER A 77 -38.00 10.86 -25.04
C SER A 77 -36.76 10.32 -24.33
N VAL A 78 -35.77 11.17 -24.08
CA VAL A 78 -34.52 10.80 -23.42
C VAL A 78 -34.75 10.72 -21.91
N GLY A 79 -34.49 9.55 -21.32
CA GLY A 79 -34.34 9.42 -19.88
C GLY A 79 -33.09 10.18 -19.45
N SER A 80 -33.25 11.26 -18.71
CA SER A 80 -32.20 12.27 -18.48
C SER A 80 -31.02 11.75 -17.65
N VAL A 81 -29.90 11.37 -18.28
CA VAL A 81 -28.56 11.35 -17.64
C VAL A 81 -27.40 11.56 -18.65
N ILE A 82 -27.47 11.04 -19.88
CA ILE A 82 -26.35 11.02 -20.86
C ILE A 82 -26.84 11.38 -22.27
N SER A 83 -26.01 12.02 -23.10
CA SER A 83 -26.37 12.26 -24.51
C SER A 83 -26.44 10.93 -25.28
N LEU A 84 -27.43 10.82 -26.17
CA LEU A 84 -27.77 9.58 -26.87
C LEU A 84 -26.58 8.99 -27.64
N ASP A 85 -25.83 9.84 -28.34
CA ASP A 85 -24.64 9.42 -29.09
C ASP A 85 -23.55 8.84 -28.16
N GLN A 86 -23.36 9.42 -26.98
CA GLN A 86 -22.40 8.93 -26.00
C GLN A 86 -22.86 7.61 -25.35
N ALA A 87 -24.17 7.44 -25.15
CA ALA A 87 -24.76 6.25 -24.54
C ALA A 87 -24.52 4.97 -25.34
N TYR A 88 -24.30 5.07 -26.66
CA TYR A 88 -24.05 3.94 -27.56
C TYR A 88 -22.62 3.86 -28.10
N SER A 89 -21.84 4.94 -28.06
CA SER A 89 -20.46 4.96 -28.58
C SER A 89 -19.37 4.85 -27.52
N ILE A 90 -19.60 5.40 -26.32
CA ILE A 90 -18.56 5.63 -25.31
C ILE A 90 -18.93 5.03 -23.95
N HIS A 91 -20.22 4.85 -23.66
CA HIS A 91 -20.65 4.37 -22.35
C HIS A 91 -20.26 2.91 -22.09
N PRO A 92 -19.74 2.56 -20.89
CA PRO A 92 -19.37 1.19 -20.53
C PRO A 92 -20.46 0.13 -20.74
N THR A 93 -21.71 0.45 -20.44
CA THR A 93 -22.84 -0.50 -20.59
C THR A 93 -23.21 -0.77 -22.04
N SER A 94 -22.68 0.01 -23.00
CA SER A 94 -22.91 -0.25 -24.43
C SER A 94 -21.97 -1.31 -24.98
N LEU A 95 -20.93 -1.72 -24.22
CA LEU A 95 -19.88 -2.63 -24.70
C LEU A 95 -20.43 -3.98 -25.14
N GLY A 96 -21.35 -4.57 -24.37
CA GLY A 96 -22.00 -5.83 -24.74
C GLY A 96 -22.74 -5.73 -26.07
N MET A 97 -23.60 -4.71 -26.19
CA MET A 97 -24.37 -4.49 -27.40
C MET A 97 -23.50 -4.15 -28.61
N ARG A 98 -22.45 -3.32 -28.44
CA ARG A 98 -21.49 -3.00 -29.51
C ARG A 98 -20.75 -4.24 -30.00
N SER A 99 -20.34 -5.12 -29.09
CA SER A 99 -19.70 -6.40 -29.45
C SER A 99 -20.62 -7.25 -30.32
N VAL A 100 -21.89 -7.41 -29.93
CA VAL A 100 -22.87 -8.15 -30.74
C VAL A 100 -23.11 -7.45 -32.09
N ALA A 101 -23.23 -6.12 -32.10
CA ALA A 101 -23.46 -5.33 -33.31
C ALA A 101 -22.31 -5.48 -34.32
N THR A 102 -21.06 -5.61 -33.87
CA THR A 102 -19.93 -5.88 -34.78
C THR A 102 -20.05 -7.22 -35.51
N HIS A 103 -20.65 -8.23 -34.88
CA HIS A 103 -20.88 -9.53 -35.52
C HIS A 103 -22.11 -9.52 -36.45
N LEU A 104 -23.08 -8.64 -36.18
CA LEU A 104 -24.27 -8.45 -37.02
C LEU A 104 -24.06 -7.40 -38.12
N ASN A 105 -22.89 -6.76 -38.18
CA ASN A 105 -22.57 -5.66 -39.10
C ASN A 105 -23.57 -4.47 -39.02
N VAL A 106 -23.99 -4.13 -37.79
CA VAL A 106 -24.91 -3.02 -37.50
C VAL A 106 -24.13 -1.82 -36.96
N SER A 107 -24.40 -0.63 -37.46
CA SER A 107 -23.80 0.64 -37.01
C SER A 107 -24.86 1.54 -36.39
N PHE A 108 -24.61 2.08 -35.20
CA PHE A 108 -25.57 2.91 -34.43
C PHE A 108 -25.63 4.38 -34.88
N ALA A 109 -25.60 4.66 -36.19
CA ALA A 109 -25.68 6.03 -36.71
C ALA A 109 -27.10 6.63 -36.60
N ASP A 110 -28.14 5.81 -36.80
CA ASP A 110 -29.53 6.13 -36.48
C ASP A 110 -30.03 5.16 -35.39
N PRO A 111 -30.13 5.58 -34.12
CA PRO A 111 -30.41 4.67 -33.02
C PRO A 111 -31.66 3.82 -33.19
N PHE A 112 -32.75 4.36 -33.76
CA PHE A 112 -34.00 3.59 -33.89
C PHE A 112 -33.89 2.50 -34.96
N ALA A 113 -33.51 2.88 -36.18
CA ALA A 113 -33.34 1.91 -37.27
C ALA A 113 -32.24 0.88 -36.96
N SER A 114 -31.18 1.31 -36.27
CA SER A 114 -30.07 0.42 -35.88
C SER A 114 -30.48 -0.58 -34.81
N LEU A 115 -31.27 -0.17 -33.82
CA LEU A 115 -31.77 -1.09 -32.79
C LEU A 115 -32.78 -2.09 -33.38
N ASP A 116 -33.65 -1.66 -34.29
CA ASP A 116 -34.57 -2.58 -34.96
C ASP A 116 -33.82 -3.62 -35.82
N ALA A 117 -32.87 -3.15 -36.64
CA ALA A 117 -32.00 -4.02 -37.43
C ALA A 117 -31.13 -4.94 -36.57
N PHE A 118 -30.71 -4.48 -35.38
CA PHE A 118 -29.97 -5.30 -34.41
C PHE A 118 -30.81 -6.46 -33.88
N ILE A 119 -32.07 -6.19 -33.49
CA ILE A 119 -32.99 -7.23 -32.98
C ILE A 119 -33.32 -8.23 -34.09
N ASP A 120 -33.61 -7.75 -35.32
CA ASP A 120 -33.84 -8.63 -36.47
C ASP A 120 -32.60 -9.47 -36.83
N GLY A 121 -31.41 -8.88 -36.73
CA GLY A 121 -30.13 -9.57 -36.88
C GLY A 121 -29.97 -10.72 -35.88
N LEU A 122 -30.30 -10.48 -34.61
CA LEU A 122 -30.28 -11.53 -33.57
C LEU A 122 -31.30 -12.64 -33.80
N ILE A 123 -32.52 -12.28 -34.23
CA ILE A 123 -33.56 -13.27 -34.52
C ILE A 123 -33.13 -14.16 -35.69
N SER A 124 -32.57 -13.56 -36.73
CA SER A 124 -32.12 -14.26 -37.95
C SER A 124 -30.81 -15.04 -37.77
N SER A 125 -29.97 -14.70 -36.79
CA SER A 125 -28.66 -15.35 -36.59
C SER A 125 -28.73 -16.76 -35.98
N ALA A 126 -29.91 -17.23 -35.57
CA ALA A 126 -30.05 -18.49 -34.86
C ALA A 126 -30.88 -19.52 -35.63
N SER A 127 -30.44 -20.78 -35.57
CA SER A 127 -31.09 -21.93 -36.20
C SER A 127 -32.28 -22.50 -35.41
N SER A 128 -32.53 -21.99 -34.21
CA SER A 128 -33.57 -22.44 -33.28
C SER A 128 -34.90 -21.74 -33.56
N SER A 129 -35.95 -22.55 -33.75
CA SER A 129 -37.35 -22.10 -33.80
C SER A 129 -37.97 -21.87 -32.41
N SER A 130 -37.20 -22.03 -31.33
CA SER A 130 -37.69 -21.78 -29.98
C SER A 130 -38.03 -20.29 -29.79
N PRO A 131 -39.15 -19.96 -29.12
CA PRO A 131 -39.52 -18.58 -28.79
C PRO A 131 -38.54 -17.94 -27.79
N SER A 132 -37.81 -18.73 -27.01
CA SER A 132 -36.75 -18.26 -26.12
C SER A 132 -35.47 -19.03 -26.42
N CYS A 133 -34.45 -18.34 -26.94
CA CYS A 133 -33.13 -18.95 -27.02
C CYS A 133 -31.99 -17.92 -27.01
N VAL A 134 -30.84 -18.41 -26.59
CA VAL A 134 -29.56 -17.72 -26.72
C VAL A 134 -29.25 -17.63 -28.21
N ARG A 135 -29.14 -16.41 -28.72
CA ARG A 135 -28.92 -16.16 -30.15
C ARG A 135 -27.44 -15.95 -30.46
N MET A 136 -26.69 -15.40 -29.50
CA MET A 136 -25.27 -15.14 -29.67
C MET A 136 -24.52 -15.14 -28.34
N ALA A 137 -23.29 -15.64 -28.37
CA ALA A 137 -22.29 -15.43 -27.33
C ALA A 137 -21.03 -14.84 -27.98
N SER A 138 -20.46 -13.83 -27.35
CA SER A 138 -19.21 -13.22 -27.79
C SER A 138 -18.29 -12.96 -26.61
N ARG A 139 -17.00 -12.86 -26.91
CA ARG A 139 -15.98 -12.36 -25.98
C ARG A 139 -15.44 -11.08 -26.58
N LEU A 140 -15.23 -10.09 -25.73
CA LEU A 140 -14.66 -8.82 -26.14
C LEU A 140 -13.45 -8.46 -25.29
N ALA A 141 -12.57 -7.65 -25.86
CA ALA A 141 -11.49 -6.99 -25.17
C ALA A 141 -11.72 -5.48 -25.21
N THR A 142 -11.58 -4.82 -24.06
CA THR A 142 -11.77 -3.38 -23.89
C THR A 142 -10.55 -2.73 -23.25
N ASN A 143 -10.43 -1.41 -23.45
CA ASN A 143 -9.48 -0.63 -22.67
C ASN A 143 -9.83 -0.68 -21.17
N ASN A 144 -8.84 -0.47 -20.31
CA ASN A 144 -9.09 -0.34 -18.87
C ASN A 144 -9.68 1.04 -18.57
N TYR A 145 -10.98 1.22 -18.79
CA TYR A 145 -11.69 2.44 -18.37
C TYR A 145 -11.95 2.46 -16.84
N LEU A 146 -11.48 1.45 -16.10
CA LEU A 146 -11.79 1.21 -14.69
C LEU A 146 -10.87 1.93 -13.71
N ASP A 147 -9.66 2.31 -14.12
CA ASP A 147 -8.68 2.92 -13.22
C ASP A 147 -8.37 4.37 -13.61
N SER A 148 -8.56 5.23 -12.61
CA SER A 148 -8.01 6.58 -12.53
C SER A 148 -6.49 6.57 -12.81
N SER A 149 -6.03 7.49 -13.65
CA SER A 149 -4.60 7.71 -13.86
C SER A 149 -3.97 8.32 -12.61
N ASN A 150 -2.81 7.80 -12.20
CA ASN A 150 -1.91 8.47 -11.26
C ASN A 150 -0.79 9.17 -12.03
N LEU A 151 0.07 9.92 -11.34
CA LEU A 151 1.21 10.60 -11.96
C LEU A 151 2.27 9.64 -12.54
N LEU A 152 2.21 8.35 -12.19
CA LEU A 152 3.08 7.32 -12.76
C LEU A 152 2.66 6.91 -14.18
N ALA A 153 1.37 7.03 -14.51
CA ALA A 153 0.83 6.65 -15.81
C ALA A 153 1.42 7.46 -17.00
N PRO A 154 1.46 8.81 -16.99
CA PRO A 154 2.05 9.58 -18.09
C PRO A 154 3.57 9.39 -18.20
N LEU A 155 4.25 8.94 -17.14
CA LEU A 155 5.69 8.64 -17.16
C LEU A 155 6.00 7.24 -17.71
N GLY A 156 4.99 6.45 -18.09
CA GLY A 156 5.16 5.07 -18.57
C GLY A 156 5.71 4.12 -17.51
N LEU A 157 5.62 4.48 -16.24
CA LEU A 157 6.16 3.69 -15.13
C LEU A 157 5.14 2.70 -14.56
N THR A 158 3.84 2.92 -14.81
CA THR A 158 2.83 1.88 -14.61
C THR A 158 2.85 0.93 -15.81
N LEU A 159 2.79 -0.38 -15.53
CA LEU A 159 2.58 -1.39 -16.57
C LEU A 159 1.36 -1.01 -17.43
N PRO A 160 1.38 -1.32 -18.74
CA PRO A 160 0.29 -0.95 -19.65
C PRO A 160 -1.04 -1.40 -19.07
N GLN A 161 -2.00 -0.46 -19.02
CA GLN A 161 -3.35 -0.68 -18.54
C GLN A 161 -3.91 -1.98 -19.13
N ALA A 162 -4.05 -3.01 -18.29
CA ALA A 162 -4.49 -4.33 -18.72
C ALA A 162 -5.83 -4.23 -19.45
N SER A 163 -5.90 -4.67 -20.70
CA SER A 163 -7.18 -4.78 -21.39
C SER A 163 -8.08 -5.73 -20.60
N THR A 164 -9.31 -5.31 -20.30
CA THR A 164 -10.27 -6.17 -19.63
C THR A 164 -11.01 -6.99 -20.67
N SER A 165 -11.13 -8.30 -20.44
CA SER A 165 -12.03 -9.10 -21.25
C SER A 165 -13.40 -9.17 -20.62
N ARG A 166 -14.41 -9.24 -21.47
CA ARG A 166 -15.79 -9.44 -21.04
C ARG A 166 -16.42 -10.56 -21.83
N THR A 167 -17.25 -11.33 -21.16
CA THR A 167 -18.13 -12.32 -21.76
C THR A 167 -19.49 -11.68 -21.97
N VAL A 168 -20.02 -11.82 -23.18
CA VAL A 168 -21.30 -11.25 -23.58
C VAL A 168 -22.25 -12.37 -23.99
N TRP A 169 -23.49 -12.27 -23.52
CA TRP A 169 -24.53 -13.25 -23.75
C TRP A 169 -25.82 -12.55 -24.20
N ALA A 170 -26.27 -12.83 -25.41
CA ALA A 170 -27.47 -12.24 -25.97
C ALA A 170 -28.58 -13.30 -26.10
N THR A 171 -29.65 -13.10 -25.31
CA THR A 171 -30.83 -13.96 -25.28
C THR A 171 -32.02 -13.21 -25.85
N GLN A 172 -32.74 -13.83 -26.78
CA GLN A 172 -33.93 -13.26 -27.39
C GLN A 172 -35.16 -14.06 -26.99
N PHE A 173 -36.18 -13.34 -26.54
CA PHE A 173 -37.52 -13.83 -26.31
C PHE A 173 -38.45 -13.19 -27.33
N SER A 174 -39.09 -14.02 -28.15
CA SER A 174 -40.14 -13.58 -29.08
C SER A 174 -41.52 -13.85 -28.50
N ASN A 175 -42.47 -12.97 -28.80
CA ASN A 175 -43.85 -13.07 -28.33
C ASN A 175 -43.98 -13.19 -26.80
N TRP A 176 -43.36 -12.24 -26.10
CA TRP A 176 -43.40 -12.11 -24.66
C TRP A 176 -44.83 -11.84 -24.16
N THR A 177 -45.23 -12.57 -23.12
CA THR A 177 -46.54 -12.41 -22.46
C THR A 177 -46.36 -12.16 -20.96
N SER A 178 -47.40 -11.70 -20.27
CA SER A 178 -47.36 -11.53 -18.81
C SER A 178 -47.21 -12.85 -18.03
N ALA A 179 -47.40 -14.01 -18.68
CA ALA A 179 -47.14 -15.34 -18.12
C ALA A 179 -45.73 -15.86 -18.43
N SER A 180 -44.95 -15.16 -19.27
CA SER A 180 -43.57 -15.50 -19.59
C SER A 180 -42.66 -15.19 -18.40
N SER A 181 -41.73 -16.08 -18.10
CA SER A 181 -40.69 -15.84 -17.10
C SER A 181 -39.31 -16.11 -17.67
N LEU A 182 -38.35 -15.26 -17.29
CA LEU A 182 -37.01 -15.18 -17.86
C LEU A 182 -36.16 -16.42 -17.53
N CYS A 183 -36.36 -16.98 -16.33
CA CYS A 183 -35.45 -17.96 -15.73
C CYS A 183 -36.00 -19.41 -15.66
N VAL A 184 -37.11 -19.70 -16.36
CA VAL A 184 -37.78 -21.02 -16.31
C VAL A 184 -37.07 -22.09 -17.14
N ASP A 185 -36.53 -21.72 -18.31
CA ASP A 185 -35.89 -22.68 -19.22
C ASP A 185 -34.44 -22.95 -18.82
N LEU A 186 -34.12 -24.18 -18.45
CA LEU A 186 -32.77 -24.58 -18.04
C LEU A 186 -31.74 -24.57 -19.18
N GLN A 187 -32.14 -24.62 -20.46
CA GLN A 187 -31.21 -24.67 -21.60
C GLN A 187 -31.03 -23.33 -22.31
N HIS A 188 -31.99 -22.42 -22.15
CA HIS A 188 -32.08 -21.18 -22.93
C HIS A 188 -32.27 -19.92 -22.10
N ARG A 189 -32.12 -20.01 -20.77
CA ARG A 189 -32.17 -18.83 -19.89
C ARG A 189 -30.94 -17.92 -20.04
N PRO A 190 -31.09 -16.64 -19.71
CA PRO A 190 -29.97 -15.72 -19.55
C PRO A 190 -29.05 -16.15 -18.38
N LEU A 191 -27.77 -15.81 -18.42
CA LEU A 191 -26.79 -16.22 -17.40
C LEU A 191 -27.07 -15.55 -16.06
N LEU A 192 -27.69 -14.36 -16.03
CA LEU A 192 -28.03 -13.67 -14.78
C LEU A 192 -28.95 -14.50 -13.88
N CYS A 193 -29.66 -15.48 -14.44
CA CYS A 193 -30.51 -16.41 -13.68
C CYS A 193 -29.71 -17.43 -12.85
N GLU A 194 -28.45 -17.69 -13.21
CA GLU A 194 -27.54 -18.59 -12.51
C GLU A 194 -26.49 -17.85 -11.68
N LYS A 195 -26.37 -16.53 -11.88
CA LYS A 195 -25.34 -15.72 -11.26
C LYS A 195 -25.81 -15.16 -9.92
N PRO A 196 -24.97 -15.22 -8.88
CA PRO A 196 -25.36 -14.78 -7.55
C PRO A 196 -25.62 -13.28 -7.49
N TRP A 197 -24.93 -12.49 -8.32
CA TRP A 197 -25.15 -11.05 -8.45
C TRP A 197 -26.47 -10.65 -9.11
N GLY A 198 -27.19 -11.60 -9.73
CA GLY A 198 -28.53 -11.37 -10.29
C GLY A 198 -29.61 -11.23 -9.20
N PHE A 199 -29.32 -11.70 -7.99
CA PHE A 199 -30.17 -11.57 -6.82
C PHE A 199 -29.74 -10.37 -5.99
N PHE A 200 -30.69 -9.54 -5.53
CA PHE A 200 -30.39 -8.41 -4.67
C PHE A 200 -31.37 -8.36 -3.49
N PRO A 201 -30.92 -8.65 -2.26
CA PRO A 201 -31.78 -8.50 -1.09
C PRO A 201 -32.13 -7.01 -0.92
N PRO A 202 -33.41 -6.66 -0.72
CA PRO A 202 -33.79 -5.26 -0.51
C PRO A 202 -33.07 -4.71 0.73
N VAL A 203 -32.32 -3.62 0.53
CA VAL A 203 -31.52 -2.97 1.59
C VAL A 203 -32.43 -2.31 2.65
N GLU A 204 -33.68 -2.00 2.30
CA GLU A 204 -34.73 -1.59 3.24
C GLU A 204 -36.08 -2.25 2.91
N PRO A 205 -36.90 -2.63 3.91
CA PRO A 205 -38.21 -3.26 3.70
C PRO A 205 -39.31 -2.28 3.22
N SER A 206 -38.97 -1.03 2.88
CA SER A 206 -39.91 0.08 2.70
C SER A 206 -40.31 0.38 1.25
N ILE A 207 -39.69 -0.27 0.25
CA ILE A 207 -40.03 -0.07 -1.16
C ILE A 207 -40.24 -1.43 -1.83
N ALA A 208 -41.33 -1.56 -2.59
CA ALA A 208 -41.69 -2.75 -3.39
C ALA A 208 -40.74 -2.99 -4.59
N GLU A 209 -39.43 -2.90 -4.35
CA GLU A 209 -38.42 -3.19 -5.34
C GLU A 209 -38.33 -4.71 -5.57
N PRO A 210 -38.12 -5.14 -6.82
CA PRO A 210 -38.00 -6.56 -7.12
C PRO A 210 -36.75 -7.13 -6.44
N ALA A 211 -36.89 -8.31 -5.82
CA ALA A 211 -35.78 -8.99 -5.12
C ALA A 211 -34.66 -9.50 -6.05
N SER A 212 -34.79 -9.30 -7.36
CA SER A 212 -33.84 -9.76 -8.38
C SER A 212 -33.91 -8.93 -9.65
N ILE A 213 -32.82 -8.94 -10.42
CA ILE A 213 -32.74 -8.27 -11.71
C ILE A 213 -33.78 -8.86 -12.68
N TRP A 214 -33.91 -10.19 -12.76
CA TRP A 214 -34.88 -10.82 -13.67
C TRP A 214 -36.33 -10.43 -13.35
N ALA A 215 -36.72 -10.33 -12.07
CA ALA A 215 -38.07 -9.90 -11.70
C ALA A 215 -38.32 -8.42 -12.06
N SER A 216 -37.27 -7.59 -12.04
CA SER A 216 -37.33 -6.22 -12.55
C SER A 216 -37.55 -6.20 -14.07
N ILE A 217 -36.81 -7.04 -14.81
CA ILE A 217 -36.95 -7.18 -16.27
C ILE A 217 -38.36 -7.63 -16.66
N GLU A 218 -38.88 -8.66 -15.99
CA GLU A 218 -40.24 -9.18 -16.22
C GLU A 218 -41.30 -8.10 -15.95
N ARG A 219 -41.09 -7.28 -14.90
CA ARG A 219 -41.96 -6.14 -14.60
C ARG A 219 -41.89 -5.07 -15.66
N VAL A 220 -40.70 -4.64 -16.07
CA VAL A 220 -40.52 -3.63 -17.11
C VAL A 220 -41.18 -4.11 -18.41
N ALA A 221 -40.86 -5.32 -18.87
CA ALA A 221 -41.44 -5.92 -20.07
C ALA A 221 -42.97 -6.04 -20.02
N SER A 222 -43.55 -6.32 -18.85
CA SER A 222 -45.01 -6.41 -18.67
C SER A 222 -45.72 -5.07 -18.50
N THR A 223 -45.01 -4.02 -18.07
CA THR A 223 -45.53 -2.64 -18.01
C THR A 223 -45.39 -1.85 -19.31
N SER A 224 -44.55 -2.34 -20.22
CA SER A 224 -44.30 -1.72 -21.53
C SER A 224 -45.25 -2.05 -22.69
N PRO A 225 -46.29 -2.93 -22.61
CA PRO A 225 -47.14 -3.16 -23.76
C PRO A 225 -48.05 -1.93 -24.00
N PRO A 226 -48.02 -1.33 -25.20
CA PRO A 226 -48.99 -0.31 -25.56
C PRO A 226 -50.37 -0.97 -25.71
N SER A 227 -51.43 -0.19 -25.57
CA SER A 227 -52.82 -0.59 -25.78
C SER A 227 -53.16 -0.87 -27.25
N ILE A 228 -52.21 -1.40 -28.03
CA ILE A 228 -52.34 -1.66 -29.46
C ILE A 228 -52.84 -3.10 -29.64
N PRO A 229 -54.03 -3.30 -30.25
CA PRO A 229 -54.51 -4.64 -30.55
C PRO A 229 -53.59 -5.34 -31.56
N ASN A 230 -53.33 -6.63 -31.35
CA ASN A 230 -52.41 -7.45 -32.16
C ASN A 230 -50.94 -7.00 -32.14
N SER A 231 -50.47 -6.46 -31.00
CA SER A 231 -49.06 -6.19 -30.81
C SER A 231 -48.28 -7.43 -30.36
N ILE A 232 -47.10 -7.65 -30.93
CA ILE A 232 -46.12 -8.62 -30.45
C ILE A 232 -45.05 -7.86 -29.67
N VAL A 233 -44.70 -8.38 -28.49
CA VAL A 233 -43.61 -7.83 -27.67
C VAL A 233 -42.43 -8.78 -27.75
N ASP A 234 -41.29 -8.26 -28.16
CA ASP A 234 -40.02 -8.98 -28.17
C ASP A 234 -39.12 -8.40 -27.07
N VAL A 235 -38.48 -9.27 -26.30
CA VAL A 235 -37.55 -8.88 -25.23
C VAL A 235 -36.17 -9.44 -25.56
N THR A 236 -35.19 -8.57 -25.70
CA THR A 236 -33.79 -8.93 -25.87
C THR A 236 -33.04 -8.61 -24.58
N VAL A 237 -32.33 -9.59 -24.03
CA VAL A 237 -31.46 -9.40 -22.87
C VAL A 237 -30.02 -9.63 -23.30
N ILE A 238 -29.19 -8.61 -23.15
CA ILE A 238 -27.75 -8.65 -23.45
C ILE A 238 -27.01 -8.46 -22.13
N GLU A 239 -26.34 -9.51 -21.69
CA GLU A 239 -25.55 -9.50 -20.46
C GLU A 239 -24.08 -9.36 -20.84
N ALA A 240 -23.34 -8.53 -20.12
CA ALA A 240 -21.90 -8.42 -20.25
C ALA A 240 -21.25 -8.47 -18.87
N GLU A 241 -20.50 -9.54 -18.60
CA GLU A 241 -19.74 -9.73 -17.36
C GLU A 241 -18.25 -9.64 -17.68
N SER A 242 -17.51 -8.80 -16.95
CA SER A 242 -16.05 -8.75 -17.07
C SER A 242 -15.41 -9.89 -16.28
N ASP A 243 -14.34 -10.47 -16.83
CA ASP A 243 -13.48 -11.36 -16.06
C ASP A 243 -12.99 -10.61 -14.80
N PRO A 244 -13.00 -11.23 -13.61
CA PRO A 244 -12.60 -10.56 -12.38
C PRO A 244 -11.12 -10.16 -12.44
N LEU A 245 -10.88 -8.86 -12.40
CA LEU A 245 -9.54 -8.29 -12.50
C LEU A 245 -8.89 -8.31 -11.12
N MET A 246 -7.95 -9.23 -10.93
CA MET A 246 -7.24 -9.36 -9.66
C MET A 246 -6.15 -8.29 -9.56
N VAL A 247 -6.13 -7.61 -8.42
CA VAL A 247 -5.14 -6.59 -8.09
C VAL A 247 -3.97 -7.26 -7.38
N ALA A 248 -2.95 -7.61 -8.15
CA ALA A 248 -1.73 -8.23 -7.64
C ALA A 248 -0.86 -7.16 -6.97
N GLY A 249 -0.80 -7.20 -5.63
CA GLY A 249 -0.10 -6.17 -4.86
C GLY A 249 0.03 -6.45 -3.37
N SER A 250 -0.63 -7.48 -2.87
CA SER A 250 -0.59 -7.87 -1.47
C SER A 250 -0.89 -9.35 -1.32
N GLY A 251 -0.67 -9.90 -0.13
CA GLY A 251 -0.95 -11.30 0.17
C GLY A 251 -2.43 -11.69 0.15
N ILE A 252 -3.33 -10.74 0.47
CA ILE A 252 -4.78 -10.94 0.47
C ILE A 252 -5.36 -10.68 -0.92
N LEU A 253 -6.32 -11.51 -1.32
CA LEU A 253 -6.98 -11.45 -2.61
C LEU A 253 -7.87 -10.21 -2.70
N VAL A 254 -7.72 -9.46 -3.78
CA VAL A 254 -8.65 -8.41 -4.19
C VAL A 254 -8.87 -8.56 -5.68
N ALA A 255 -10.10 -8.78 -6.10
CA ALA A 255 -10.47 -8.69 -7.51
C ALA A 255 -11.76 -7.90 -7.68
N ARG A 256 -11.88 -7.22 -8.82
CA ARG A 256 -13.09 -6.47 -9.18
C ARG A 256 -13.68 -7.02 -10.46
N GLY A 257 -14.96 -7.34 -10.42
CA GLY A 257 -15.76 -7.69 -11.59
C GLY A 257 -16.82 -6.62 -11.85
N LYS A 258 -17.21 -6.42 -13.10
CA LYS A 258 -18.34 -5.58 -13.48
C LYS A 258 -19.32 -6.38 -14.30
N TYR A 259 -20.59 -6.09 -14.09
CA TYR A 259 -21.65 -6.63 -14.90
C TYR A 259 -22.51 -5.48 -15.42
N ASP A 260 -23.00 -5.63 -16.64
CA ASP A 260 -24.11 -4.83 -17.15
C ASP A 260 -25.10 -5.73 -17.88
N VAL A 261 -26.36 -5.33 -17.83
CA VAL A 261 -27.47 -6.00 -18.51
C VAL A 261 -28.24 -4.93 -19.28
N VAL A 262 -28.28 -5.06 -20.59
CA VAL A 262 -29.07 -4.22 -21.49
C VAL A 262 -30.33 -4.99 -21.87
N VAL A 263 -31.49 -4.37 -21.66
CA VAL A 263 -32.79 -4.93 -21.99
C VAL A 263 -33.42 -4.06 -23.06
N LEU A 264 -33.62 -4.64 -24.23
CA LEU A 264 -34.36 -4.01 -25.32
C LEU A 264 -35.75 -4.62 -25.37
N THR A 265 -36.78 -3.79 -25.17
CA THR A 265 -38.17 -4.20 -25.36
C THR A 265 -38.67 -3.60 -26.65
N ARG A 266 -38.90 -4.44 -27.66
CA ARG A 266 -39.45 -4.04 -28.95
C ARG A 266 -40.92 -4.39 -29.01
N VAL A 267 -41.73 -3.44 -29.45
CA VAL A 267 -43.15 -3.66 -29.72
C VAL A 267 -43.41 -3.52 -31.20
N GLN A 268 -43.99 -4.57 -31.78
CA GLN A 268 -44.35 -4.62 -33.19
C GLN A 268 -45.87 -4.63 -33.33
N SER A 269 -46.38 -3.90 -34.32
CA SER A 269 -47.76 -3.99 -34.77
C SER A 269 -47.83 -4.96 -35.94
N CYS A 270 -48.58 -6.04 -35.79
CA CYS A 270 -48.78 -7.05 -36.83
C CYS A 270 -50.25 -7.02 -37.29
N PRO A 271 -50.57 -6.23 -38.34
CA PRO A 271 -51.92 -6.24 -38.91
C PRO A 271 -52.27 -7.64 -39.42
N VAL A 272 -53.51 -8.08 -39.20
CA VAL A 272 -54.03 -9.42 -39.57
C VAL A 272 -53.81 -9.77 -41.05
N ASN A 273 -53.67 -8.77 -41.93
CA ASN A 273 -53.51 -8.92 -43.37
C ASN A 273 -52.13 -8.52 -43.91
N ALA A 274 -51.17 -8.16 -43.04
CA ALA A 274 -49.83 -7.77 -43.46
C ALA A 274 -48.88 -8.97 -43.38
N SER A 275 -48.04 -9.16 -44.39
CA SER A 275 -46.98 -10.18 -44.39
C SER A 275 -45.76 -9.80 -43.55
N ALA A 276 -45.70 -8.54 -43.08
CA ALA A 276 -44.60 -8.00 -42.30
C ALA A 276 -45.14 -7.16 -41.14
N CYS A 277 -44.60 -7.37 -39.95
CA CYS A 277 -44.87 -6.53 -38.79
C CYS A 277 -44.02 -5.27 -38.83
N THR A 278 -44.54 -4.16 -38.32
CA THR A 278 -43.78 -2.90 -38.21
C THR A 278 -43.46 -2.59 -36.76
N THR A 279 -42.23 -2.21 -36.48
CA THR A 279 -41.79 -1.82 -35.14
C THR A 279 -42.36 -0.45 -34.78
N VAL A 280 -43.13 -0.39 -33.69
CA VAL A 280 -43.81 0.82 -33.21
C VAL A 280 -42.99 1.51 -32.13
N SER A 281 -42.38 0.75 -31.23
CA SER A 281 -41.55 1.31 -30.17
C SER A 281 -40.41 0.39 -29.76
N ILE A 282 -39.30 0.99 -29.34
CA ILE A 282 -38.16 0.28 -28.76
C ILE A 282 -37.78 1.01 -27.47
N GLN A 283 -37.71 0.26 -26.37
CA GLN A 283 -37.27 0.76 -25.07
C GLN A 283 -35.93 0.13 -24.71
N ASP A 284 -34.95 0.98 -24.37
CA ASP A 284 -33.64 0.58 -23.83
C ASP A 284 -33.62 0.86 -22.32
N TYR A 285 -33.53 -0.23 -21.55
CA TYR A 285 -33.42 -0.22 -20.10
C TYR A 285 -32.15 -0.97 -19.67
N ARG A 286 -31.37 -0.39 -18.76
CA ARG A 286 -30.06 -0.93 -18.39
C ARG A 286 -29.92 -1.14 -16.90
N TYR A 287 -29.15 -2.16 -16.55
CA TYR A 287 -28.67 -2.47 -15.22
C TYR A 287 -27.15 -2.46 -15.24
N GLU A 288 -26.52 -1.85 -14.24
CA GLU A 288 -25.07 -1.87 -14.08
C GLU A 288 -24.68 -2.12 -12.64
N GLY A 289 -23.57 -2.84 -12.44
CA GLY A 289 -23.03 -3.06 -11.12
C GLY A 289 -21.58 -3.52 -11.11
N GLN A 290 -21.03 -3.55 -9.91
CA GLN A 290 -19.66 -3.93 -9.65
C GLN A 290 -19.61 -4.89 -8.46
N LEU A 291 -18.77 -5.90 -8.61
CA LEU A 291 -18.51 -6.94 -7.64
C LEU A 291 -17.08 -6.81 -7.12
N LEU A 292 -16.94 -7.02 -5.82
CA LEU A 292 -15.67 -7.10 -5.13
C LEU A 292 -15.49 -8.53 -4.62
N TYR A 293 -14.40 -9.17 -5.05
CA TYR A 293 -13.93 -10.44 -4.52
C TYR A 293 -12.82 -10.13 -3.51
N SER A 294 -13.02 -10.49 -2.25
CA SER A 294 -12.03 -10.25 -1.20
C SER A 294 -12.20 -11.17 0.00
N ASP A 295 -11.08 -11.73 0.47
CA ASP A 295 -10.96 -12.53 1.70
C ASP A 295 -10.48 -11.69 2.90
N VAL A 296 -10.58 -10.35 2.84
CA VAL A 296 -10.07 -9.43 3.87
C VAL A 296 -10.62 -9.71 5.27
N GLN A 297 -11.89 -10.11 5.37
CA GLN A 297 -12.54 -10.41 6.65
C GLN A 297 -11.93 -11.65 7.32
N GLU A 298 -11.55 -12.67 6.55
CA GLU A 298 -10.92 -13.89 7.06
C GLU A 298 -9.51 -13.60 7.63
N TRP A 299 -8.78 -12.68 7.00
CA TRP A 299 -7.43 -12.31 7.40
C TRP A 299 -7.37 -11.28 8.54
N TYR A 300 -8.48 -10.62 8.87
CA TYR A 300 -8.54 -9.53 9.85
C TYR A 300 -7.88 -9.90 11.17
N TRP A 301 -8.25 -11.03 11.76
CA TRP A 301 -7.73 -11.46 13.06
C TRP A 301 -6.23 -11.77 13.01
N THR A 302 -5.78 -12.46 11.97
CA THR A 302 -4.37 -12.79 11.77
C THR A 302 -3.52 -11.52 11.72
N LEU A 303 -3.94 -10.53 10.92
CA LEU A 303 -3.20 -9.27 10.76
C LEU A 303 -3.28 -8.39 12.00
N THR A 304 -4.43 -8.38 12.67
CA THR A 304 -4.62 -7.70 13.96
C THR A 304 -3.64 -8.23 14.99
N VAL A 305 -3.54 -9.56 15.15
CA VAL A 305 -2.60 -10.18 16.08
C VAL A 305 -1.16 -9.86 15.72
N VAL A 306 -0.76 -9.98 14.45
CA VAL A 306 0.60 -9.64 13.99
C VAL A 306 0.97 -8.20 14.34
N ARG A 307 0.05 -7.25 14.10
CA ARG A 307 0.24 -5.83 14.46
C ARG A 307 0.36 -5.62 15.97
N TRP A 308 -0.51 -6.24 16.76
CA TRP A 308 -0.49 -6.10 18.22
C TRP A 308 0.74 -6.75 18.85
N VAL A 309 1.28 -7.83 18.28
CA VAL A 309 2.57 -8.39 18.71
C VAL A 309 3.70 -7.40 18.44
N GLY A 310 3.74 -6.79 17.25
CA GLY A 310 4.70 -5.72 16.93
C GLY A 310 4.55 -4.51 17.85
N GLN A 311 3.32 -4.06 18.10
CA GLN A 311 3.02 -2.91 18.97
C GLN A 311 3.36 -3.18 20.44
N GLY A 312 3.02 -4.37 20.94
CA GLY A 312 3.36 -4.81 22.28
C GLY A 312 4.87 -4.84 22.49
N TYR A 313 5.60 -5.35 21.50
CA TYR A 313 7.07 -5.31 21.52
C TYR A 313 7.60 -3.87 21.60
N ASN A 314 7.06 -2.95 20.80
CA ASN A 314 7.46 -1.53 20.82
C ASN A 314 7.22 -0.88 22.19
N ILE A 315 6.08 -1.16 22.82
CA ILE A 315 5.74 -0.63 24.16
C ILE A 315 6.74 -1.19 25.19
N ILE A 316 6.98 -2.50 25.19
CA ILE A 316 7.96 -3.13 26.09
C ILE A 316 9.34 -2.53 25.86
N ARG A 317 9.75 -2.31 24.60
CA ARG A 317 11.02 -1.68 24.25
C ARG A 317 11.13 -0.26 24.81
N LEU A 318 10.10 0.57 24.69
CA LEU A 318 10.13 1.93 25.23
C LEU A 318 10.21 1.93 26.76
N VAL A 319 9.47 1.04 27.43
CA VAL A 319 9.53 0.89 28.89
C VAL A 319 10.92 0.41 29.33
N ALA A 320 11.50 -0.57 28.64
CA ALA A 320 12.85 -1.06 28.90
C ALA A 320 13.91 0.02 28.66
N LEU A 321 13.77 0.81 27.60
CA LEU A 321 14.64 1.95 27.31
C LEU A 321 14.60 2.98 28.43
N PHE A 322 13.40 3.40 28.86
CA PHE A 322 13.24 4.35 29.95
C PHE A 322 13.77 3.79 31.28
N ALA A 323 13.56 2.49 31.55
CA ALA A 323 14.15 1.83 32.71
C ALA A 323 15.70 1.81 32.64
N GLY A 324 16.27 1.59 31.46
CA GLY A 324 17.72 1.67 31.21
C GLY A 324 18.26 3.08 31.47
N CYS A 325 17.56 4.12 31.01
CA CYS A 325 17.88 5.53 31.28
C CYS A 325 17.76 5.86 32.78
N LEU A 326 16.75 5.36 33.48
CA LEU A 326 16.59 5.53 34.92
C LEU A 326 17.75 4.86 35.69
N GLN A 327 18.18 3.68 35.27
CA GLN A 327 19.31 2.99 35.90
C GLN A 327 20.63 3.72 35.64
N ALA A 328 20.80 4.32 34.46
CA ALA A 328 21.96 5.13 34.11
C ALA A 328 21.98 6.52 34.79
N ALA A 329 20.80 7.10 35.07
CA ALA A 329 20.68 8.39 35.73
C ALA A 329 21.07 8.30 37.22
N SER A 330 22.00 9.15 37.65
CA SER A 330 22.21 9.42 39.07
C SER A 330 21.25 10.50 39.57
N GLY A 331 20.85 10.44 40.83
CA GLY A 331 20.01 11.45 41.49
C GLY A 331 19.68 11.01 42.91
N SER A 332 19.54 11.96 43.83
CA SER A 332 19.22 11.65 45.24
C SER A 332 17.72 11.40 45.43
N SER A 333 16.90 12.12 44.65
CA SER A 333 15.43 12.00 44.64
C SER A 333 14.92 11.31 43.37
N TRP A 334 13.73 10.68 43.48
CA TRP A 334 13.05 10.05 42.34
C TRP A 334 12.76 11.04 41.20
N LEU A 335 12.35 12.27 41.54
CA LEU A 335 12.00 13.30 40.56
C LEU A 335 13.24 13.77 39.80
N GLU A 336 14.35 14.02 40.49
CA GLU A 336 15.62 14.41 39.86
C GLU A 336 16.16 13.30 38.95
N ARG A 337 16.07 12.04 39.42
CA ARG A 337 16.48 10.87 38.64
C ARG A 337 15.61 10.69 37.40
N SER A 338 14.29 10.88 37.52
CA SER A 338 13.35 10.78 36.40
C SER A 338 13.57 11.90 35.38
N ARG A 339 13.81 13.13 35.82
CA ARG A 339 14.13 14.26 34.94
C ARG A 339 15.42 14.03 34.16
N ARG A 340 16.45 13.49 34.81
CA ARG A 340 17.71 13.12 34.16
C ARG A 340 17.53 11.95 33.20
N ALA A 341 16.74 10.95 33.56
CA ALA A 341 16.42 9.84 32.66
C ALA A 341 15.66 10.31 31.41
N LEU A 342 14.71 11.24 31.57
CA LEU A 342 14.02 11.87 30.44
C LEU A 342 15.01 12.63 29.54
N ASN A 343 15.94 13.38 30.13
CA ASN A 343 16.99 14.06 29.37
C ASN A 343 17.85 13.07 28.57
N ILE A 344 18.28 11.96 29.18
CA ILE A 344 19.03 10.89 28.49
C ILE A 344 18.17 10.28 27.37
N LEU A 345 16.90 10.00 27.63
CA LEU A 345 15.96 9.46 26.64
C LEU A 345 15.81 10.39 25.43
N CYS A 346 15.75 11.70 25.65
CA CYS A 346 15.65 12.71 24.59
C CYS A 346 16.96 12.91 23.80
N LEU A 347 18.11 12.52 24.34
CA LEU A 347 19.38 12.50 23.61
C LEU A 347 19.51 11.28 22.68
N ILE A 348 18.74 10.21 22.94
CA ILE A 348 18.71 9.03 22.08
C ILE A 348 17.79 9.31 20.89
N PRO A 349 18.30 9.25 19.64
CA PRO A 349 17.47 9.46 18.46
C PRO A 349 16.34 8.42 18.39
N PRO A 350 15.07 8.84 18.34
CA PRO A 350 13.95 7.91 18.39
C PRO A 350 13.93 6.98 17.17
N GLN A 351 14.43 7.41 16.01
CA GLN A 351 14.41 6.61 14.77
C GLN A 351 15.31 5.37 14.89
N VAL A 352 16.43 5.50 15.59
CA VAL A 352 17.33 4.36 15.88
C VAL A 352 16.64 3.35 16.81
N VAL A 353 15.80 3.84 17.74
CA VAL A 353 14.97 2.98 18.59
C VAL A 353 13.80 2.40 17.80
N VAL A 354 13.16 3.13 16.90
CA VAL A 354 12.00 2.64 16.15
C VAL A 354 12.40 1.54 15.17
N PHE A 355 13.44 1.80 14.36
CA PHE A 355 13.89 0.88 13.30
C PHE A 355 14.97 -0.10 13.78
N GLY A 356 15.40 0.00 15.04
CA GLY A 356 16.46 -0.82 15.63
C GLY A 356 16.07 -2.25 16.01
N SER A 357 14.79 -2.65 16.01
CA SER A 357 14.35 -4.01 16.40
C SER A 357 13.86 -4.83 15.22
N TRP A 358 14.24 -6.12 15.16
CA TRP A 358 13.77 -7.03 14.12
C TRP A 358 12.28 -7.37 14.22
N ILE A 359 11.77 -7.68 15.42
CA ILE A 359 10.40 -8.18 15.60
C ILE A 359 9.35 -7.18 15.08
N PRO A 360 9.33 -5.90 15.50
CA PRO A 360 8.38 -4.92 14.97
C PRO A 360 8.52 -4.72 13.46
N LEU A 361 9.77 -4.61 12.95
CA LEU A 361 10.01 -4.46 11.51
C LEU A 361 9.36 -5.60 10.71
N VAL A 362 9.56 -6.85 11.14
CA VAL A 362 9.00 -8.04 10.47
C VAL A 362 7.49 -8.06 10.61
N CYS A 363 6.94 -7.86 11.81
CA CYS A 363 5.49 -7.86 12.05
C CYS A 363 4.77 -6.80 11.21
N TYR A 364 5.19 -5.54 11.27
CA TYR A 364 4.55 -4.46 10.53
C TYR A 364 4.74 -4.60 9.02
N SER A 365 5.92 -5.00 8.56
CA SER A 365 6.16 -5.24 7.14
C SER A 365 5.31 -6.40 6.62
N ALA A 366 5.25 -7.52 7.33
CA ALA A 366 4.43 -8.66 6.93
C ALA A 366 2.94 -8.29 6.89
N ALA A 367 2.45 -7.56 7.91
CA ALA A 367 1.07 -7.09 7.91
C ALA A 367 0.77 -6.14 6.75
N HIS A 368 1.65 -5.16 6.50
CA HIS A 368 1.50 -4.21 5.39
C HIS A 368 1.54 -4.91 4.02
N LEU A 369 2.49 -5.82 3.81
CA LEU A 369 2.59 -6.62 2.59
C LEU A 369 1.34 -7.50 2.37
N ALA A 370 0.63 -7.87 3.43
CA ALA A 370 -0.58 -8.69 3.33
C ALA A 370 -1.82 -7.88 2.94
N ASP A 371 -2.03 -6.66 3.44
CA ASP A 371 -3.30 -5.94 3.28
C ASP A 371 -3.24 -4.53 2.67
N VAL A 372 -2.06 -4.03 2.28
CA VAL A 372 -1.94 -2.67 1.71
C VAL A 372 -2.88 -2.41 0.54
N THR A 373 -3.04 -3.39 -0.36
CA THR A 373 -3.92 -3.26 -1.53
C THR A 373 -5.37 -3.09 -1.10
N ASN A 374 -5.83 -3.87 -0.13
CA ASN A 374 -7.18 -3.79 0.42
C ASN A 374 -7.42 -2.44 1.08
N LEU A 375 -6.53 -2.04 1.98
CA LEU A 375 -6.67 -0.79 2.73
C LEU A 375 -6.72 0.42 1.78
N ILE A 376 -5.87 0.46 0.76
CA ILE A 376 -5.88 1.56 -0.20
C ILE A 376 -7.12 1.47 -1.10
N LYS A 377 -7.41 0.32 -1.71
CA LYS A 377 -8.48 0.23 -2.73
C LYS A 377 -9.88 0.40 -2.17
N LEU A 378 -10.10 -0.02 -0.92
CA LEU A 378 -11.40 0.05 -0.27
C LEU A 378 -11.59 1.38 0.46
N SER A 379 -10.53 1.96 1.05
CA SER A 379 -10.65 3.23 1.79
C SER A 379 -10.52 4.48 0.90
N TRP A 380 -9.88 4.39 -0.27
CA TRP A 380 -9.64 5.56 -1.13
C TRP A 380 -10.89 6.16 -1.77
N PRO A 381 -11.85 5.37 -2.28
CA PRO A 381 -13.10 5.91 -2.83
C PRO A 381 -13.95 6.63 -1.79
N GLU A 382 -13.86 6.25 -0.52
CA GLU A 382 -14.66 6.82 0.57
C GLU A 382 -14.05 8.08 1.21
N ALA A 383 -12.83 8.47 0.79
CA ALA A 383 -12.07 9.54 1.44
C ALA A 383 -12.56 10.95 1.04
N THR A 384 -13.69 11.33 1.60
CA THR A 384 -14.33 12.65 1.40
C THR A 384 -14.05 13.63 2.54
N SER A 385 -13.67 13.12 3.72
CA SER A 385 -13.39 13.91 4.92
C SER A 385 -11.89 14.06 5.20
N ALA A 386 -11.51 15.12 5.93
CA ALA A 386 -10.13 15.29 6.39
C ALA A 386 -9.65 14.12 7.27
N ALA A 387 -10.54 13.51 8.06
CA ALA A 387 -10.23 12.36 8.89
C ALA A 387 -9.90 11.11 8.05
N SER A 388 -10.68 10.83 7.01
CA SER A 388 -10.42 9.72 6.08
C SER A 388 -9.12 9.92 5.29
N ILE A 389 -8.80 11.17 4.90
CA ILE A 389 -7.51 11.48 4.25
C ILE A 389 -6.35 11.26 5.23
N LEU A 390 -6.50 11.69 6.49
CA LEU A 390 -5.45 11.49 7.50
C LEU A 390 -5.23 10.00 7.81
N GLN A 391 -6.31 9.22 7.87
CA GLN A 391 -6.23 7.77 8.03
C GLN A 391 -5.51 7.12 6.83
N MET A 392 -5.82 7.55 5.62
CA MET A 392 -5.14 7.10 4.40
C MET A 392 -3.65 7.43 4.40
N VAL A 393 -3.27 8.66 4.78
CA VAL A 393 -1.87 9.05 4.98
C VAL A 393 -1.22 8.13 6.01
N ALA A 394 -1.89 7.88 7.14
CA ALA A 394 -1.37 7.04 8.20
C ALA A 394 -1.14 5.59 7.75
N VAL A 395 -2.05 5.03 6.94
CA VAL A 395 -1.90 3.71 6.31
C VAL A 395 -0.72 3.71 5.33
N HIS A 396 -0.62 4.69 4.43
CA HIS A 396 0.48 4.75 3.46
C HIS A 396 1.84 4.87 4.14
N MET A 397 1.94 5.63 5.23
CA MET A 397 3.18 5.79 6.00
C MET A 397 3.71 4.48 6.59
N ARG A 398 2.94 3.38 6.61
CA ARG A 398 3.42 2.06 7.01
C ARG A 398 4.44 1.46 6.05
N ILE A 399 4.54 1.96 4.82
CA ILE A 399 5.61 1.59 3.88
C ILE A 399 7.01 1.80 4.48
N VAL A 400 7.15 2.73 5.43
CA VAL A 400 8.39 2.96 6.18
C VAL A 400 8.93 1.68 6.82
N TRP A 401 8.06 0.82 7.34
CA TRP A 401 8.47 -0.45 7.96
C TRP A 401 9.12 -1.38 6.94
N VAL A 402 8.54 -1.47 5.73
CA VAL A 402 9.07 -2.27 4.62
C VAL A 402 10.42 -1.73 4.17
N LEU A 403 10.55 -0.40 4.01
CA LEU A 403 11.81 0.24 3.62
C LEU A 403 12.91 -0.02 4.65
N ALA A 404 12.59 0.13 5.93
CA ALA A 404 13.52 -0.13 7.03
C ALA A 404 13.93 -1.60 7.09
N LEU A 405 12.99 -2.54 6.87
CA LEU A 405 13.29 -3.97 6.82
C LEU A 405 14.22 -4.32 5.65
N VAL A 406 13.90 -3.86 4.42
CA VAL A 406 14.72 -4.09 3.23
C VAL A 406 16.15 -3.57 3.43
N LEU A 407 16.28 -2.34 3.93
CA LEU A 407 17.59 -1.77 4.20
C LEU A 407 18.36 -2.57 5.26
N ARG A 408 17.70 -2.94 6.36
CA ARG A 408 18.33 -3.70 7.43
C ARG A 408 18.80 -5.07 6.95
N VAL A 409 18.00 -5.76 6.15
CA VAL A 409 18.38 -7.03 5.49
C VAL A 409 19.58 -6.83 4.58
N ALA A 410 19.59 -5.79 3.74
CA ALA A 410 20.72 -5.47 2.87
C ALA A 410 22.00 -5.20 3.67
N LEU A 411 21.88 -4.44 4.77
CA LEU A 411 23.01 -4.13 5.66
C LEU A 411 23.48 -5.37 6.44
N TYR A 412 22.57 -6.25 6.86
CA TYR A 412 22.93 -7.52 7.49
C TYR A 412 23.83 -8.36 6.58
N PHE A 413 23.43 -8.52 5.30
CA PHE A 413 24.25 -9.25 4.32
C PHE A 413 25.54 -8.52 3.95
N HIS A 414 25.52 -7.19 3.86
CA HIS A 414 26.73 -6.42 3.60
C HIS A 414 27.76 -6.60 4.73
N ASN A 415 27.30 -6.54 5.98
CA ASN A 415 28.17 -6.50 7.15
C ASN A 415 28.61 -7.87 7.65
N SER A 416 27.83 -8.93 7.43
CA SER A 416 28.24 -10.30 7.76
C SER A 416 29.58 -10.71 7.11
N THR A 417 29.95 -10.05 6.01
CA THR A 417 31.21 -10.30 5.30
C THR A 417 32.36 -9.34 5.66
N LYS A 418 32.09 -8.17 6.25
CA LYS A 418 33.07 -7.05 6.31
C LYS A 418 33.09 -6.21 7.59
N TYR A 419 32.26 -6.51 8.60
CA TYR A 419 32.15 -5.65 9.78
C TYR A 419 33.50 -5.44 10.51
N ARG A 420 33.90 -4.18 10.67
CA ARG A 420 35.04 -3.73 11.49
C ARG A 420 34.66 -2.42 12.18
N SER A 421 34.51 -2.43 13.51
CA SER A 421 34.02 -1.27 14.29
C SER A 421 34.76 0.04 13.98
N GLY A 422 36.08 -0.02 13.71
CA GLY A 422 36.89 1.17 13.42
C GLY A 422 36.74 1.81 12.04
N LYS A 423 35.84 1.34 11.16
CA LYS A 423 35.59 1.97 9.84
C LYS A 423 34.26 2.75 9.77
N GLY A 424 33.52 2.83 10.87
CA GLY A 424 32.17 3.40 10.90
C GLY A 424 31.13 2.50 10.24
N TYR A 425 29.86 2.88 10.35
CA TYR A 425 28.73 2.11 9.85
C TYR A 425 27.87 2.98 8.92
N TRP A 426 27.51 2.48 7.75
CA TRP A 426 26.63 3.24 6.84
C TRP A 426 25.17 2.98 7.19
N GLY A 427 24.44 4.05 7.44
CA GLY A 427 23.00 4.02 7.71
C GLY A 427 22.24 5.00 6.82
N VAL A 428 20.92 4.96 6.91
CA VAL A 428 20.02 5.98 6.37
C VAL A 428 19.76 7.06 7.43
N LYS A 429 19.73 8.33 7.04
CA LYS A 429 19.42 9.43 7.96
C LYS A 429 18.02 9.26 8.56
N GLY A 430 17.88 9.52 9.86
CA GLY A 430 16.68 9.19 10.67
C GLY A 430 15.34 9.46 10.01
N HIS A 431 15.07 10.71 9.64
CA HIS A 431 13.76 11.10 9.09
C HIS A 431 13.63 10.86 7.58
N CYS A 432 14.65 10.35 6.88
CA CYS A 432 14.55 10.09 5.44
C CYS A 432 13.45 9.10 5.12
N PHE A 433 13.26 8.04 5.92
CA PHE A 433 12.19 7.07 5.68
C PHE A 433 10.81 7.74 5.67
N GLY A 434 10.52 8.55 6.69
CA GLY A 434 9.25 9.25 6.81
C GLY A 434 9.03 10.27 5.69
N VAL A 435 10.06 11.05 5.33
CA VAL A 435 9.98 12.02 4.22
C VAL A 435 9.74 11.33 2.88
N VAL A 436 10.47 10.25 2.59
CA VAL A 436 10.31 9.49 1.34
C VAL A 436 8.92 8.87 1.26
N ALA A 437 8.45 8.24 2.34
CA ALA A 437 7.10 7.67 2.41
C ALA A 437 6.00 8.72 2.27
N PHE A 438 6.19 9.92 2.86
CA PHE A 438 5.21 10.99 2.71
C PHE A 438 5.15 11.51 1.28
N LEU A 439 6.30 11.76 0.66
CA LEU A 439 6.37 12.24 -0.72
C LEU A 439 5.89 11.21 -1.75
N SER A 440 6.03 9.90 -1.46
CA SER A 440 5.54 8.85 -2.38
C SER A 440 4.02 8.87 -2.52
N MET A 441 3.29 9.37 -1.51
CA MET A 441 1.84 9.54 -1.59
C MET A 441 1.44 10.49 -2.72
N LEU A 442 2.20 11.57 -2.94
CA LEU A 442 1.91 12.56 -3.97
C LEU A 442 1.97 11.94 -5.37
N VAL A 443 2.87 10.98 -5.56
CA VAL A 443 3.03 10.24 -6.81
C VAL A 443 1.87 9.25 -7.04
N LEU A 444 1.32 8.70 -5.95
CA LEU A 444 0.21 7.76 -5.98
C LEU A 444 -1.17 8.42 -6.07
N ALA A 445 -1.26 9.73 -5.83
CA ALA A 445 -2.51 10.47 -5.92
C ALA A 445 -3.18 10.23 -7.29
N LYS A 446 -4.36 9.63 -7.25
CA LYS A 446 -5.15 9.23 -8.42
C LYS A 446 -6.14 10.34 -8.79
N THR A 447 -6.24 10.68 -10.07
CA THR A 447 -7.29 11.58 -10.58
C THR A 447 -8.48 10.77 -11.08
N SER A 448 -9.66 10.99 -10.51
CA SER A 448 -10.90 10.29 -10.85
C SER A 448 -11.53 10.83 -12.13
N VAL A 449 -10.80 10.81 -13.26
CA VAL A 449 -11.37 11.14 -14.57
C VAL A 449 -11.79 9.84 -15.24
N PRO A 450 -13.10 9.59 -15.44
CA PRO A 450 -13.56 8.40 -16.15
C PRO A 450 -13.09 8.46 -17.61
N LEU A 451 -12.40 7.39 -18.04
CA LEU A 451 -11.95 7.24 -19.41
C LEU A 451 -13.10 6.69 -20.28
N PRO A 452 -13.17 7.07 -21.57
CA PRO A 452 -14.17 6.51 -22.48
C PRO A 452 -13.96 5.01 -22.68
N ALA A 453 -15.04 4.21 -22.67
CA ALA A 453 -14.95 2.77 -22.89
C ALA A 453 -14.84 2.43 -24.38
N THR A 454 -13.69 1.89 -24.78
CA THR A 454 -13.40 1.55 -26.18
C THR A 454 -13.36 0.04 -26.37
N LEU A 455 -14.11 -0.44 -27.36
CA LEU A 455 -14.05 -1.81 -27.83
C LEU A 455 -12.79 -1.97 -28.68
N LEU A 456 -11.85 -2.82 -28.23
CA LEU A 456 -10.61 -3.11 -28.96
C LEU A 456 -10.82 -4.25 -29.95
N GLN A 457 -11.45 -5.33 -29.50
CA GLN A 457 -11.69 -6.52 -30.31
C GLN A 457 -12.91 -7.30 -29.80
N SER A 458 -13.59 -8.01 -30.71
CA SER A 458 -14.72 -8.89 -30.42
C SER A 458 -14.56 -10.20 -31.20
N TRP A 459 -14.89 -11.31 -30.55
CA TRP A 459 -14.86 -12.66 -31.12
C TRP A 459 -16.14 -13.39 -30.77
N GLN A 460 -16.72 -14.09 -31.74
CA GLN A 460 -17.83 -14.98 -31.48
C GLN A 460 -17.33 -16.23 -30.75
N VAL A 461 -18.09 -16.70 -29.77
CA VAL A 461 -17.78 -17.91 -28.99
C VAL A 461 -18.99 -18.84 -29.05
N GLU A 462 -18.77 -20.13 -28.90
CA GLU A 462 -19.87 -21.09 -28.77
C GLU A 462 -20.75 -20.75 -27.56
N PRO A 463 -22.08 -20.69 -27.72
CA PRO A 463 -23.01 -20.41 -26.63
C PRO A 463 -23.11 -21.63 -25.70
N SER A 464 -22.12 -21.79 -24.83
CA SER A 464 -22.10 -22.79 -23.75
C SER A 464 -22.18 -22.09 -22.39
N MET A 465 -23.24 -22.38 -21.62
CA MET A 465 -23.42 -21.81 -20.28
C MET A 465 -22.25 -22.16 -19.36
N SER A 466 -21.74 -23.40 -19.42
CA SER A 466 -20.59 -23.82 -18.61
C SER A 466 -19.33 -23.00 -18.91
N VAL A 467 -19.06 -22.70 -20.19
CA VAL A 467 -17.90 -21.90 -20.60
C VAL A 467 -18.07 -20.44 -20.16
N ALA A 468 -19.27 -19.88 -20.31
CA ALA A 468 -19.57 -18.52 -19.89
C ALA A 468 -19.48 -18.38 -18.36
N PHE A 469 -20.03 -19.34 -17.62
CA PHE A 469 -20.00 -19.37 -16.17
C PHE A 469 -18.56 -19.43 -15.63
N VAL A 470 -17.76 -20.41 -16.09
CA VAL A 470 -16.37 -20.59 -15.66
C VAL A 470 -15.54 -19.34 -15.93
N ARG A 471 -15.75 -18.65 -17.06
CA ARG A 471 -14.96 -17.46 -17.41
C ARG A 471 -15.33 -16.23 -16.60
N GLY A 472 -16.61 -16.05 -16.24
CA GLY A 472 -17.05 -14.95 -15.38
C GLY A 472 -16.71 -15.15 -13.91
N CYS A 473 -16.54 -16.41 -13.46
CA CYS A 473 -16.31 -16.75 -12.05
C CYS A 473 -14.86 -17.09 -11.70
N VAL A 474 -14.03 -17.50 -12.66
CA VAL A 474 -12.64 -17.88 -12.40
C VAL A 474 -11.71 -16.71 -12.71
N THR A 475 -10.94 -16.28 -11.71
CA THR A 475 -9.83 -15.36 -11.90
C THR A 475 -8.78 -16.03 -12.77
N SER A 476 -8.57 -15.52 -13.99
CA SER A 476 -7.46 -16.00 -14.81
C SER A 476 -6.13 -15.51 -14.26
N THR A 477 -5.13 -16.39 -14.18
CA THR A 477 -3.77 -16.07 -13.71
C THR A 477 -3.02 -15.09 -14.60
N TRP A 478 -3.64 -14.65 -15.70
CA TRP A 478 -3.05 -13.79 -16.72
C TRP A 478 -3.67 -12.38 -16.71
N MET A 479 -4.77 -12.17 -15.97
CA MET A 479 -5.44 -10.88 -15.84
C MET A 479 -5.22 -10.29 -14.46
N HIS A 480 -4.04 -9.68 -14.30
CA HIS A 480 -3.65 -9.03 -13.06
C HIS A 480 -3.26 -7.58 -13.32
N THR A 481 -3.75 -6.67 -12.49
CA THR A 481 -3.19 -5.32 -12.39
C THR A 481 -2.18 -5.30 -11.26
N THR A 482 -0.96 -4.84 -11.56
CA THR A 482 0.08 -4.67 -10.55
C THR A 482 -0.12 -3.35 -9.83
N GLU A 483 -0.73 -3.38 -8.65
CA GLU A 483 -0.91 -2.20 -7.79
C GLU A 483 -0.57 -2.55 -6.33
N GLY A 484 -1.09 -1.83 -5.34
CA GLY A 484 -0.76 -2.05 -3.94
C GLY A 484 0.73 -1.82 -3.68
N ILE A 485 1.43 -2.82 -3.11
CA ILE A 485 2.85 -2.70 -2.77
C ILE A 485 3.72 -2.35 -3.97
N TYR A 486 3.38 -2.87 -5.16
CA TYR A 486 4.17 -2.60 -6.37
C TYR A 486 4.16 -1.11 -6.69
N SER A 487 2.97 -0.50 -6.66
CA SER A 487 2.82 0.93 -6.89
C SER A 487 3.49 1.77 -5.80
N GLU A 488 3.42 1.34 -4.53
CA GLU A 488 4.09 2.04 -3.43
C GLU A 488 5.62 2.00 -3.56
N LEU A 489 6.19 0.84 -3.86
CA LEU A 489 7.64 0.69 -4.06
C LEU A 489 8.11 1.50 -5.27
N LEU A 490 7.35 1.49 -6.36
CA LEU A 490 7.66 2.30 -7.53
C LEU A 490 7.60 3.79 -7.20
N ALA A 491 6.58 4.25 -6.47
CA ALA A 491 6.47 5.63 -6.03
C ALA A 491 7.64 6.03 -5.11
N VAL A 492 8.06 5.15 -4.20
CA VAL A 492 9.27 5.35 -3.38
C VAL A 492 10.51 5.45 -4.25
N LEU A 493 10.69 4.56 -5.23
CA LEU A 493 11.83 4.61 -6.16
C LEU A 493 11.83 5.90 -6.97
N CYS A 494 10.66 6.37 -7.43
CA CYS A 494 10.53 7.66 -8.11
C CYS A 494 10.97 8.83 -7.21
N VAL A 495 10.51 8.88 -5.96
CA VAL A 495 10.90 9.94 -5.01
C VAL A 495 12.40 9.87 -4.71
N VAL A 496 12.93 8.68 -4.45
CA VAL A 496 14.36 8.48 -4.18
C VAL A 496 15.20 8.92 -5.39
N GLY A 497 14.77 8.54 -6.60
CA GLY A 497 15.41 8.90 -7.87
C GLY A 497 15.39 10.39 -8.14
N LEU A 498 14.22 11.04 -8.03
CA LEU A 498 14.05 12.48 -8.20
C LEU A 498 14.88 13.27 -7.18
N GLY A 499 14.85 12.88 -5.91
CA GLY A 499 15.67 13.54 -4.88
C GLY A 499 17.17 13.35 -5.13
N SER A 500 17.61 12.18 -5.59
CA SER A 500 19.01 11.94 -5.97
C SER A 500 19.42 12.80 -7.16
N ALA A 501 18.58 12.90 -8.19
CA ALA A 501 18.82 13.72 -9.38
C ALA A 501 18.88 15.22 -9.02
N CYS A 502 17.98 15.70 -8.15
CA CYS A 502 17.98 17.07 -7.66
C CYS A 502 19.27 17.38 -6.89
N ASN A 503 19.70 16.49 -5.98
CA ASN A 503 20.96 16.67 -5.26
C ASN A 503 22.17 16.68 -6.22
N LEU A 504 22.19 15.78 -7.21
CA LEU A 504 23.23 15.77 -8.24
C LEU A 504 23.26 17.09 -9.03
N ALA A 505 22.11 17.59 -9.46
CA ALA A 505 21.99 18.86 -10.19
C ALA A 505 22.46 20.05 -9.33
N LEU A 506 22.06 20.12 -8.06
CA LEU A 506 22.52 21.15 -7.13
C LEU A 506 24.04 21.09 -6.87
N TRP A 507 24.59 19.88 -6.74
CA TRP A 507 26.04 19.68 -6.60
C TRP A 507 26.79 20.13 -7.86
N LEU A 508 26.32 19.73 -9.04
CA LEU A 508 26.88 20.17 -10.32
C LEU A 508 26.81 21.69 -10.48
N TYR A 509 25.65 22.29 -10.18
CA TYR A 509 25.46 23.75 -10.24
C TYR A 509 26.44 24.49 -9.33
N LYS A 510 26.58 24.05 -8.06
CA LYS A 510 27.55 24.65 -7.13
C LYS A 510 28.99 24.52 -7.62
N LYS A 511 29.35 23.36 -8.20
CA LYS A 511 30.70 23.12 -8.75
C LYS A 511 30.98 24.03 -9.95
N VAL A 512 30.04 24.17 -10.87
CA VAL A 512 30.15 25.06 -12.04
C VAL A 512 30.29 26.52 -11.59
N MET A 513 29.39 27.02 -10.73
CA MET A 513 29.44 28.40 -10.24
C MET A 513 30.71 28.71 -9.42
N HIS A 514 31.24 27.75 -8.65
CA HIS A 514 32.50 27.94 -7.91
C HIS A 514 33.74 27.87 -8.81
N CYS A 515 33.72 27.11 -9.91
CA CYS A 515 34.80 27.12 -10.89
C CYS A 515 34.86 28.47 -11.63
N GLU A 516 33.72 29.09 -11.94
CA GLU A 516 33.65 30.39 -12.61
C GLU A 516 34.13 31.54 -11.72
N ASN A 517 33.75 31.54 -10.43
CA ASN A 517 34.20 32.55 -9.46
C ASN A 517 35.67 32.43 -9.03
N ARG A 518 36.33 31.28 -9.24
CA ARG A 518 37.79 31.15 -9.01
C ARG A 518 38.62 31.81 -10.10
N VAL A 519 38.17 31.78 -11.36
CA VAL A 519 38.88 32.43 -12.47
C VAL A 519 38.81 33.97 -12.36
N ALA A 520 37.80 34.52 -11.68
CA ALA A 520 37.64 35.96 -11.50
C ALA A 520 38.39 36.55 -10.27
N ASN A 521 38.75 35.73 -9.27
CA ASN A 521 39.26 36.22 -7.97
C ASN A 521 40.72 35.84 -7.64
N ASP A 522 41.46 35.22 -8.56
CA ASP A 522 42.90 34.89 -8.38
C ASP A 522 43.85 36.12 -8.35
N ALA A 523 43.33 37.33 -8.12
CA ALA A 523 44.12 38.55 -7.95
C ALA A 523 44.24 39.07 -6.51
N VAL A 524 43.42 38.62 -5.53
CA VAL A 524 43.40 39.27 -4.21
C VAL A 524 43.14 38.27 -3.06
N THR A 525 44.21 38.00 -2.29
CA THR A 525 44.31 37.37 -0.94
C THR A 525 44.41 35.83 -0.81
N PRO A 526 45.48 35.27 -0.16
CA PRO A 526 45.78 33.84 -0.17
C PRO A 526 45.36 33.01 1.07
N ASN A 527 44.58 33.52 2.03
CA ASN A 527 44.51 32.90 3.37
C ASN A 527 43.15 32.38 3.88
N VAL A 528 42.13 32.19 3.04
CA VAL A 528 40.87 31.54 3.48
C VAL A 528 40.64 30.24 2.72
N VAL A 529 41.17 29.15 3.27
CA VAL A 529 40.87 27.79 2.83
C VAL A 529 39.45 27.45 3.28
N LEU A 530 38.44 27.82 2.49
CA LEU A 530 37.12 27.22 2.58
C LEU A 530 37.27 25.71 2.29
N PRO A 531 36.74 24.82 3.14
CA PRO A 531 36.87 23.39 2.93
C PRO A 531 36.21 23.02 1.61
N SER A 532 37.03 22.68 0.62
CA SER A 532 36.59 21.93 -0.54
C SER A 532 35.89 20.69 0.00
N ALA A 533 34.61 20.51 -0.31
CA ALA A 533 33.92 19.26 -0.05
C ALA A 533 34.13 18.36 -1.28
N PRO A 534 35.13 17.45 -1.31
CA PRO A 534 35.41 16.60 -2.47
C PRO A 534 34.34 15.52 -2.71
N PHE A 535 33.43 15.30 -1.77
CA PHE A 535 32.42 14.24 -1.85
C PHE A 535 31.01 14.82 -2.03
N MET A 536 30.27 14.26 -2.98
CA MET A 536 28.84 14.52 -3.14
C MET A 536 28.15 14.16 -1.81
N PRO A 537 27.40 15.08 -1.17
CA PRO A 537 26.68 14.75 0.04
C PRO A 537 25.61 13.72 -0.33
N HIS A 538 25.76 12.48 0.14
CA HIS A 538 24.73 11.46 -0.04
C HIS A 538 23.43 11.97 0.63
N LEU A 539 22.35 12.07 -0.16
CA LEU A 539 21.08 12.64 0.30
C LEU A 539 20.52 11.81 1.47
N TYR A 540 20.48 10.49 1.26
CA TYR A 540 19.80 9.54 2.13
C TYR A 540 20.75 8.80 3.08
N LEU A 541 21.95 8.47 2.62
CA LEU A 541 22.92 7.69 3.38
C LEU A 541 23.91 8.61 4.09
N ALA A 542 24.32 8.24 5.30
CA ALA A 542 25.46 8.85 5.96
C ALA A 542 26.26 7.79 6.73
N PRO A 543 27.58 7.98 6.89
CA PRO A 543 28.35 7.17 7.81
C PRO A 543 28.07 7.63 9.24
N THR A 544 27.73 6.68 10.11
CA THR A 544 27.87 6.81 11.57
C THR A 544 29.33 6.55 11.89
N VAL A 545 30.04 7.62 12.25
CA VAL A 545 31.49 7.57 12.52
C VAL A 545 31.67 7.20 13.99
N ASP A 546 32.69 6.41 14.32
CA ASP A 546 32.99 5.97 15.68
C ASP A 546 31.83 5.17 16.32
N VAL A 547 31.83 3.86 16.09
CA VAL A 547 30.87 2.92 16.65
C VAL A 547 31.56 2.14 17.78
N PRO A 548 30.95 2.02 18.99
CA PRO A 548 31.57 1.31 20.10
C PRO A 548 31.85 -0.14 19.72
N PHE A 549 32.93 -0.72 20.26
CA PHE A 549 33.28 -2.13 20.01
C PHE A 549 32.26 -3.08 20.63
N ALA A 550 31.44 -2.59 21.56
CA ALA A 550 30.25 -3.26 22.05
C ALA A 550 29.24 -3.60 20.93
N ALA A 551 29.20 -2.82 19.84
CA ALA A 551 28.33 -3.11 18.70
C ALA A 551 28.79 -4.38 17.97
N GLY A 552 27.85 -5.27 17.66
CA GLY A 552 28.10 -6.58 17.05
C GLY A 552 28.61 -7.65 18.02
N VAL A 553 28.94 -7.29 19.27
CA VAL A 553 29.31 -8.25 20.33
C VAL A 553 28.25 -8.31 21.42
N LEU A 554 27.89 -7.14 21.97
CA LEU A 554 26.89 -7.03 23.03
C LEU A 554 25.49 -6.81 22.47
N TRP A 555 25.35 -6.17 21.32
CA TRP A 555 24.06 -5.93 20.68
C TRP A 555 24.21 -5.94 19.17
N ASP A 556 23.13 -6.22 18.44
CA ASP A 556 23.13 -6.36 16.98
C ASP A 556 23.51 -5.04 16.28
N ALA A 557 24.66 -5.03 15.59
CA ALA A 557 25.14 -3.85 14.85
C ALA A 557 24.18 -3.40 13.73
N THR A 558 23.29 -4.27 13.23
CA THR A 558 22.30 -3.86 12.21
C THR A 558 21.24 -2.91 12.74
N MET A 559 21.18 -2.70 14.06
CA MET A 559 20.45 -1.58 14.67
C MET A 559 20.89 -0.22 14.13
N LEU A 560 22.14 -0.08 13.66
CA LEU A 560 22.67 1.13 13.02
C LEU A 560 22.27 1.26 11.54
N SER A 561 21.21 0.56 11.11
CA SER A 561 20.57 0.82 9.81
C SER A 561 20.12 2.26 9.64
N VAL A 562 19.91 2.95 10.76
CA VAL A 562 19.69 4.39 10.84
C VAL A 562 20.92 5.07 11.40
N CYS A 563 21.30 6.19 10.79
CA CYS A 563 22.42 7.01 11.25
C CYS A 563 22.16 7.60 12.63
N TRP A 564 23.18 7.59 13.48
CA TRP A 564 23.13 8.26 14.77
C TRP A 564 23.47 9.76 14.68
N ASP A 565 24.36 10.13 13.76
CA ASP A 565 25.06 11.42 13.78
C ASP A 565 24.45 12.49 12.89
N VAL A 566 23.69 12.05 11.89
CA VAL A 566 23.21 12.92 10.83
C VAL A 566 21.76 12.60 10.54
N ASP A 567 20.95 13.63 10.68
CA ASP A 567 19.55 13.63 10.30
C ASP A 567 19.25 14.69 9.24
N VAL A 568 18.13 14.56 8.56
CA VAL A 568 17.64 15.54 7.59
C VAL A 568 17.25 16.85 8.28
N LEU A 569 16.75 16.77 9.51
CA LEU A 569 16.32 17.93 10.29
C LEU A 569 17.48 18.72 10.90
N ASP A 570 18.68 18.15 10.97
CA ASP A 570 19.85 18.78 11.59
C ASP A 570 20.34 20.03 10.84
N VAL A 571 19.94 20.17 9.56
CA VAL A 571 20.20 21.38 8.76
C VAL A 571 19.57 22.63 9.40
N VAL A 572 18.42 22.45 10.05
CA VAL A 572 17.67 23.54 10.69
C VAL A 572 18.08 23.71 12.15
N HIS A 573 18.30 22.60 12.85
CA HIS A 573 18.67 22.58 14.27
C HIS A 573 19.76 21.54 14.54
N PRO A 574 21.04 21.93 14.62
CA PRO A 574 22.12 20.98 14.86
C PRO A 574 21.97 20.34 16.24
N PRO A 575 22.31 19.04 16.37
CA PRO A 575 22.19 18.35 17.63
C PRO A 575 23.18 18.88 18.68
N ALA A 576 22.94 18.51 19.94
CA ALA A 576 23.82 18.90 21.03
C ALA A 576 25.16 18.18 20.83
N THR A 577 26.27 18.87 21.05
CA THR A 577 27.60 18.25 20.97
C THR A 577 27.81 17.35 22.17
N VAL A 578 27.62 16.05 21.98
CA VAL A 578 27.82 15.00 22.99
C VAL A 578 29.26 14.50 22.92
N SER A 579 29.89 14.23 24.07
CA SER A 579 31.23 13.62 24.08
C SER A 579 31.20 12.20 23.51
N LEU A 580 32.33 11.70 23.01
CA LEU A 580 32.40 10.35 22.41
C LEU A 580 31.97 9.26 23.41
N ASP A 581 32.42 9.38 24.66
CA ASP A 581 32.13 8.42 25.74
C ASP A 581 30.64 8.44 26.12
N GLU A 582 30.04 9.63 26.22
CA GLU A 582 28.60 9.78 26.41
C GLU A 582 27.84 9.13 25.26
N ARG A 583 28.27 9.37 24.03
CA ARG A 583 27.63 8.82 22.84
C ARG A 583 27.66 7.30 22.82
N PHE A 584 28.80 6.68 23.13
CA PHE A 584 28.90 5.22 23.24
C PHE A 584 27.98 4.68 24.34
N GLY A 585 27.90 5.38 25.47
CA GLY A 585 26.94 5.08 26.54
C GLY A 585 25.48 5.13 26.06
N LEU A 586 25.10 6.15 25.29
CA LEU A 586 23.74 6.27 24.73
C LEU A 586 23.43 5.15 23.72
N MET A 587 24.38 4.81 22.85
CA MET A 587 24.24 3.72 21.88
C MET A 587 24.09 2.37 22.59
N ASN A 588 24.91 2.12 23.61
CA ASN A 588 24.83 0.92 24.44
C ASN A 588 23.48 0.85 25.18
N ILE A 589 23.00 1.94 25.77
CA ILE A 589 21.66 1.98 26.38
C ILE A 589 20.59 1.58 25.34
N ALA A 590 20.61 2.19 24.15
CA ALA A 590 19.61 1.92 23.13
C ALA A 590 19.65 0.47 22.60
N GLY A 591 20.85 -0.10 22.42
CA GLY A 591 21.04 -1.45 21.89
C GLY A 591 20.78 -2.56 22.91
N LEU A 592 21.20 -2.36 24.16
CA LEU A 592 21.08 -3.35 25.24
C LEU A 592 19.68 -3.40 25.86
N THR A 593 18.89 -2.32 25.72
CA THR A 593 17.48 -2.28 26.19
C THR A 593 16.49 -2.83 25.18
N ASP A 594 16.94 -3.23 23.98
CA ASP A 594 16.10 -4.00 23.07
C ASP A 594 15.76 -5.37 23.72
N PRO A 595 14.47 -5.73 23.87
CA PRO A 595 14.08 -6.94 24.59
C PRO A 595 14.72 -8.22 24.02
N LEU A 596 14.76 -8.37 22.70
CA LEU A 596 15.34 -9.53 22.04
C LEU A 596 16.85 -9.60 22.31
N ASN A 597 17.58 -8.50 22.11
CA ASN A 597 19.00 -8.44 22.46
C ASN A 597 19.25 -8.73 23.93
N PHE A 598 18.42 -8.18 24.83
CA PHE A 598 18.53 -8.43 26.27
C PHE A 598 18.35 -9.91 26.61
N PHE A 599 17.36 -10.59 26.01
CA PHE A 599 17.17 -12.02 26.20
C PHE A 599 18.33 -12.83 25.61
N LEU A 600 18.74 -12.53 24.38
CA LEU A 600 19.88 -13.21 23.72
C LEU A 600 21.14 -13.07 24.58
N LEU A 601 21.45 -11.86 25.03
CA LEU A 601 22.52 -11.61 25.98
C LEU A 601 22.35 -12.43 27.24
N ARG A 602 21.17 -12.47 27.86
CA ARG A 602 20.99 -13.19 29.13
C ARG A 602 21.18 -14.71 28.97
N PHE A 603 20.73 -15.28 27.86
CA PHE A 603 20.87 -16.72 27.59
C PHE A 603 22.29 -17.08 27.12
N GLU A 604 22.94 -16.23 26.32
CA GLU A 604 24.29 -16.45 25.79
C GLU A 604 25.41 -15.87 26.67
N ALA A 605 25.08 -15.08 27.70
CA ALA A 605 26.02 -14.37 28.58
C ALA A 605 27.04 -15.27 29.29
N LYS A 606 26.80 -16.58 29.37
CA LYS A 606 27.77 -17.52 29.94
C LYS A 606 29.03 -17.65 29.08
N LYS A 607 28.95 -17.33 27.78
CA LYS A 607 30.06 -17.41 26.84
C LYS A 607 30.75 -16.07 26.59
N LEU A 608 30.07 -14.96 26.87
CA LEU A 608 30.58 -13.62 26.64
C LEU A 608 31.32 -13.10 27.87
N VAL A 609 32.57 -12.71 27.66
CA VAL A 609 33.45 -12.13 28.68
C VAL A 609 33.89 -10.73 28.26
N LEU A 610 33.96 -9.81 29.23
CA LEU A 610 34.52 -8.49 29.07
C LEU A 610 35.87 -8.41 29.79
N TYR A 611 36.83 -7.75 29.17
CA TYR A 611 38.16 -7.55 29.71
C TYR A 611 38.23 -6.16 30.34
N ARG A 612 38.65 -6.11 31.61
CA ARG A 612 38.95 -4.85 32.29
C ARG A 612 40.40 -4.51 32.06
N TYR A 613 40.62 -3.34 31.47
CA TYR A 613 41.94 -2.81 31.18
C TYR A 613 42.29 -1.67 32.14
N GLU A 614 43.58 -1.53 32.42
CA GLU A 614 44.17 -0.38 33.08
C GLU A 614 45.06 0.36 32.07
N THR A 615 44.84 1.66 31.94
CA THR A 615 45.73 2.56 31.20
C THR A 615 46.33 3.58 32.15
N THR A 616 47.66 3.61 32.18
CA THR A 616 48.46 4.58 32.93
C THR A 616 48.69 5.82 32.07
N GLY A 617 47.87 6.86 32.25
CA GLY A 617 48.12 8.17 31.65
C GLY A 617 49.10 9.00 32.50
N PRO A 618 49.73 10.05 31.92
CA PRO A 618 50.69 10.91 32.61
C PRO A 618 50.13 11.66 33.84
N ALA A 619 48.81 11.69 34.03
CA ALA A 619 48.14 12.39 35.14
C ALA A 619 47.12 11.54 35.93
N LYS A 620 46.67 10.38 35.41
CA LYS A 620 45.65 9.54 36.05
C LYS A 620 45.63 8.14 35.47
N THR A 621 45.51 7.14 36.35
CA THR A 621 45.17 5.77 35.98
C THR A 621 43.68 5.68 35.69
N THR A 622 43.30 5.26 34.49
CA THR A 622 41.91 5.01 34.11
C THR A 622 41.70 3.53 33.84
N THR A 623 40.57 3.01 34.29
CA THR A 623 40.16 1.64 34.00
C THR A 623 38.92 1.65 33.13
N PHE A 624 38.90 0.83 32.09
CA PHE A 624 37.74 0.68 31.20
C PHE A 624 37.47 -0.79 30.88
N LEU A 625 36.23 -1.07 30.48
CA LEU A 625 35.79 -2.40 30.03
C LEU A 625 35.74 -2.43 28.51
N HIS A 626 36.17 -3.55 27.92
CA HIS A 626 36.21 -3.72 26.48
C HIS A 626 35.95 -5.19 26.07
N PRO A 627 35.23 -5.46 24.97
CA PRO A 627 34.85 -6.82 24.57
C PRO A 627 35.99 -7.60 23.92
N LEU A 628 36.95 -6.92 23.30
CA LEU A 628 38.11 -7.58 22.68
C LEU A 628 39.20 -7.93 23.71
N SER A 629 39.84 -9.08 23.49
CA SER A 629 41.05 -9.50 24.20
C SER A 629 42.25 -8.61 23.84
N ALA A 630 43.29 -8.63 24.67
CA ALA A 630 44.44 -7.74 24.52
C ALA A 630 45.13 -7.90 23.15
N GLN A 631 45.18 -9.13 22.64
CA GLN A 631 45.74 -9.45 21.33
C GLN A 631 44.92 -8.83 20.19
N ASN A 632 43.60 -8.83 20.30
CA ASN A 632 42.69 -8.28 19.29
C ASN A 632 42.56 -6.76 19.39
N LEU A 633 42.83 -6.18 20.56
CA LEU A 633 42.81 -4.74 20.81
C LEU A 633 44.10 -4.05 20.32
N LYS A 634 45.25 -4.74 20.41
CA LYS A 634 46.57 -4.21 20.04
C LYS A 634 46.62 -3.51 18.65
N PRO A 635 46.08 -4.09 17.55
CA PRO A 635 46.09 -3.43 16.24
C PRO A 635 45.33 -2.10 16.17
N TYR A 636 44.40 -1.85 17.10
CA TYR A 636 43.64 -0.60 17.17
C TYR A 636 44.38 0.45 18.00
N LEU A 637 45.02 0.03 19.09
CA LEU A 637 45.85 0.91 19.92
C LEU A 637 47.11 1.38 19.18
N ASP A 638 47.72 0.48 18.41
CA ASP A 638 48.87 0.79 17.56
C ASP A 638 48.52 1.87 16.53
N LYS A 639 47.26 1.93 16.06
CA LYS A 639 46.77 3.00 15.17
C LYS A 639 46.51 4.33 15.87
N LEU A 640 46.26 4.31 17.17
CA LEU A 640 46.02 5.50 17.98
C LEU A 640 47.32 6.12 18.54
N ASN A 641 48.49 5.61 18.14
CA ASN A 641 49.81 6.03 18.65
C ASN A 641 49.91 5.99 20.19
N GLN A 642 49.14 5.11 20.83
CA GLN A 642 49.28 4.89 22.27
C GLN A 642 50.45 3.94 22.52
N THR A 643 51.53 4.47 23.09
CA THR A 643 52.80 3.74 23.31
C THR A 643 52.73 2.72 24.44
N GLU A 644 51.74 2.82 25.33
CA GLU A 644 51.55 1.89 26.44
C GLU A 644 50.42 0.90 26.11
N SER A 645 50.78 -0.39 26.00
CA SER A 645 49.79 -1.45 25.85
C SER A 645 48.97 -1.58 27.15
N PRO A 646 47.63 -1.50 27.10
CA PRO A 646 46.81 -1.56 28.28
C PRO A 646 46.95 -2.91 28.97
N LYS A 647 47.10 -2.89 30.29
CA LYS A 647 47.26 -4.08 31.10
C LYS A 647 45.89 -4.68 31.41
N VAL A 648 45.69 -5.96 31.07
CA VAL A 648 44.46 -6.67 31.49
C VAL A 648 44.53 -6.88 32.99
N LEU A 649 43.59 -6.28 33.73
CA LEU A 649 43.46 -6.46 35.17
C LEU A 649 42.67 -7.72 35.51
N SER A 650 41.53 -7.90 34.82
CA SER A 650 40.59 -8.97 35.13
C SER A 650 39.69 -9.28 33.94
N VAL A 651 39.16 -10.50 33.94
CA VAL A 651 38.15 -10.96 32.98
C VAL A 651 36.85 -11.18 33.73
N HIS A 652 35.78 -10.55 33.28
CA HIS A 652 34.46 -10.61 33.91
C HIS A 652 33.46 -11.23 32.96
N ALA A 653 32.70 -12.21 33.43
CA ALA A 653 31.51 -12.65 32.71
C ALA A 653 30.46 -11.53 32.75
N ILE A 654 29.75 -11.30 31.64
CA ILE A 654 28.73 -10.23 31.56
C ILE A 654 27.71 -10.35 32.69
N SER A 655 27.32 -11.57 33.03
CA SER A 655 26.36 -11.85 34.11
C SER A 655 26.76 -11.35 35.50
N THR A 656 28.05 -11.07 35.72
CA THR A 656 28.59 -10.57 37.01
C THR A 656 28.72 -9.05 37.07
N LEU A 657 28.59 -8.37 35.94
CA LEU A 657 28.76 -6.92 35.84
C LEU A 657 27.45 -6.19 36.13
N SER A 658 27.56 -4.99 36.69
CA SER A 658 26.40 -4.13 36.88
C SER A 658 25.98 -3.49 35.55
N TRP A 659 24.72 -3.09 35.43
CA TRP A 659 24.21 -2.40 34.24
C TRP A 659 25.04 -1.16 33.84
N THR A 660 25.48 -0.39 34.84
CA THR A 660 26.33 0.79 34.63
C THR A 660 27.71 0.43 34.07
N ASP A 661 28.27 -0.71 34.49
CA ASP A 661 29.56 -1.19 33.98
C ASP A 661 29.43 -1.65 32.52
N ILE A 662 28.30 -2.28 32.17
CA ILE A 662 28.04 -2.77 30.82
C ILE A 662 27.82 -1.60 29.84
N ILE A 663 27.08 -0.55 30.26
CA ILE A 663 26.88 0.64 29.42
C ILE A 663 28.18 1.38 29.16
N GLY A 664 29.08 1.45 30.15
CA GLY A 664 30.39 2.09 30.03
C GLY A 664 31.42 1.26 29.25
N CYS A 665 31.02 0.18 28.58
CA CYS A 665 31.90 -0.62 27.75
C CYS A 665 32.23 0.14 26.46
N HIS A 666 33.53 0.30 26.17
CA HIS A 666 34.04 0.95 24.97
C HIS A 666 34.10 0.00 23.77
#